data_AF-A0A2E9IX96-F1
#
_entry.id   AF-A0A2E9IX96-F1
#
_cell.length_a   1.000
_cell.length_b   1.000
_cell.length_c   1.000
_cell.angle_alpha   90.00
_cell.angle_beta   90.00
_cell.angle_gamma   90.00
#
_symmetry.space_group_name_H-M   'P 1'
#
loop_
_entity.id
_entity.type
_entity.pdbx_description
1 polymer ?
#
loop_
_entity_poly.entity_id
_entity_poly.type
_entity_poly.pdbx_seq_one_letter_code
_entity_poly.pdbx_strand_id
1 'polypeptide(L)'
;MLNYIQVNYPEDFNDYIASSEFIAIIDLLAFLGQSLAFRTDLNSRENFLDTAERRDSIIRLTRLINYRPKRNIPARGLLKITKIKTNEPLQDSSGNDLTNAYINWNDVNNADWYDQWLTISNTIFNATNKFGTPNKSATINSIKTDIYNLNSTNTQSAVKNFELDIDGLNTAIDVVKGDIHSNGYLYERSPDTSEAFNFIYRNDNQGFNSIDTGFFMYFKEGKLSFQDYTFSNPLPNRAVDLDFTNINDLDVWVQKVNTNGVPTEKWEAVPGLFGQNTIYNSLALNTRNIYAVQSRNGDQASVLFSDGNFGNAPKGTFRIYYRRSRGSGQTLKKDRIKNKEITINYKNTLGQEYTATISLTLASTVSNSQAAETDVDIKNNAPKSFYTQDRMVNAEDYNIFPLTQSTTIQKLKALNKTHIGHSRYIDINDPTGTVKSVNVFGEDGVLYKNPNFTLSTEEITGTIVDTTSYTYIIENILAPLVKKVQLQNFYFDTYKTAIESDHDANQFTMNLAAQKILWQPFAVAGKSSSGFFYIGNAPITATGRPNESQLTTVYNNPDGSDEKLGFIRPGTKLEFVDDYTTPTATTWATVVSISNDGTVLSNETTGSIVLDKSVTAGMKVRKILPNLRTKLNASEISLIKTEMEKGVDFGIGYHFRDASTKTEKWYLISEDYLNTANSFGVANNQSHGGSTTLNADTSWLIYANYIPATDSASNPKYEFKVRGLDYVFESDQEVRFYYVPEYKNIDSATGKAVKDTIEILDINKDVTVLSNPASTTKLDERVNFSVTDSYVEQDGFVDTKKIKITNVDTDDDGMPDNPLAHEKLINNTNSIFFVSYDDYDGYTYYKTTTGVTAVSSLTNIGIEFLTTTNKFYNAGVLQTTTGADGSYQTTIGTSTYKSYIGRAFNTTNKFYFQYRHSAPRDQRIDPSVSNIMELIILQTEYYRNVVNWHSAEGTLATFPIAPTSQEIKNNLIDLEKYKSISDQLVYTSASFKLLFGSTADEVNQSIFRVVKVMGSTYTDNQVKTEVIRAINSYFTITNWDFGDTFYFSELAAYIHRQLSTQISSVVIVPKDAEAKFGDLFQIKAASNELFFSTASVDDVEIVSGLTGANLRSTGGN
;
A
#
# COMPACT_ATOMS: atom_id res chain seq x y z
N MET A 1 -37.63 43.18 -43.93
CA MET A 1 -36.87 44.40 -44.32
C MET A 1 -37.76 45.47 -44.93
N LEU A 2 -38.52 45.16 -45.98
CA LEU A 2 -39.49 46.10 -46.60
C LEU A 2 -40.46 46.71 -45.57
N ASN A 3 -41.13 45.88 -44.76
CA ASN A 3 -42.01 46.36 -43.68
C ASN A 3 -41.28 47.23 -42.64
N TYR A 4 -39.99 46.99 -42.39
CA TYR A 4 -39.22 47.78 -41.43
C TYR A 4 -38.97 49.20 -41.96
N ILE A 5 -38.68 49.35 -43.26
CA ILE A 5 -38.48 50.64 -43.91
C ILE A 5 -39.81 51.42 -43.98
N GLN A 6 -40.90 50.73 -44.35
CA GLN A 6 -42.25 51.31 -44.38
C GLN A 6 -42.69 51.88 -43.04
N VAL A 7 -42.28 51.26 -41.92
CA VAL A 7 -42.68 51.68 -40.57
C VAL A 7 -41.76 52.77 -40.01
N ASN A 8 -40.45 52.70 -40.25
CA ASN A 8 -39.47 53.59 -39.61
C ASN A 8 -39.05 54.79 -40.47
N TYR A 9 -39.20 54.71 -41.79
CA TYR A 9 -38.89 55.81 -42.72
C TYR A 9 -40.05 56.08 -43.69
N PRO A 10 -41.31 56.23 -43.21
CA PRO A 10 -42.47 56.40 -44.08
C PRO A 10 -42.47 57.72 -44.85
N GLU A 11 -41.84 58.77 -44.32
CA GLU A 11 -41.81 60.11 -44.91
C GLU A 11 -40.70 60.26 -45.97
N ASP A 12 -39.59 59.50 -45.83
CA ASP A 12 -38.44 59.58 -46.73
C ASP A 12 -38.59 58.68 -47.97
N PHE A 13 -39.39 57.62 -47.89
CA PHE A 13 -39.62 56.66 -48.98
C PHE A 13 -41.11 56.33 -49.13
N ASN A 14 -41.70 56.65 -50.28
CA ASN A 14 -43.12 56.46 -50.55
C ASN A 14 -43.44 55.61 -51.80
N ASP A 15 -42.44 55.25 -52.61
CA ASP A 15 -42.59 54.40 -53.80
C ASP A 15 -42.16 52.96 -53.52
N TYR A 16 -43.14 52.06 -53.45
CA TYR A 16 -42.96 50.63 -53.20
C TYR A 16 -43.41 49.76 -54.39
N ILE A 17 -43.47 50.31 -55.60
CA ILE A 17 -43.85 49.55 -56.80
C ILE A 17 -42.78 48.52 -57.10
N ALA A 18 -43.18 47.27 -57.39
CA ALA A 18 -42.26 46.14 -57.60
C ALA A 18 -41.23 46.34 -58.73
N SER A 19 -41.48 47.26 -59.67
CA SER A 19 -40.58 47.62 -60.77
C SER A 19 -39.66 48.83 -60.47
N SER A 20 -39.72 49.41 -59.27
CA SER A 20 -38.93 50.57 -58.89
C SER A 20 -37.46 50.17 -58.63
N GLU A 21 -36.53 51.00 -59.08
CA GLU A 21 -35.08 50.81 -58.86
C GLU A 21 -34.76 50.73 -57.36
N PHE A 22 -35.51 51.46 -56.53
CA PHE A 22 -35.37 51.44 -55.08
C PHE A 22 -35.70 50.06 -54.47
N ILE A 23 -36.74 49.38 -54.98
CA ILE A 23 -37.08 48.02 -54.55
C ILE A 23 -35.99 47.02 -54.97
N ALA A 24 -35.36 47.20 -56.14
CA ALA A 24 -34.24 46.36 -56.56
C ALA A 24 -33.01 46.52 -55.65
N ILE A 25 -32.73 47.73 -55.16
CA ILE A 25 -31.65 47.99 -54.17
C ILE A 25 -32.00 47.36 -52.82
N ILE A 26 -33.26 47.47 -52.36
CA ILE A 26 -33.71 46.80 -51.14
C ILE A 26 -33.60 45.29 -51.26
N ASP A 27 -33.93 44.72 -52.42
CA ASP A 27 -33.81 43.29 -52.68
C ASP A 27 -32.35 42.83 -52.66
N LEU A 28 -31.43 43.59 -53.28
CA LEU A 28 -29.99 43.34 -53.17
C LEU A 28 -29.50 43.40 -51.72
N LEU A 29 -29.97 44.38 -50.93
CA LEU A 29 -29.61 44.53 -49.52
C LEU A 29 -30.21 43.42 -48.66
N ALA A 30 -31.42 42.96 -48.98
CA ALA A 30 -32.06 41.80 -48.35
C ALA A 30 -31.31 40.50 -48.69
N PHE A 31 -30.86 40.34 -49.94
CA PHE A 31 -30.01 39.23 -50.37
C PHE A 31 -28.67 39.21 -49.62
N LEU A 32 -28.02 40.37 -49.48
CA LEU A 32 -26.80 40.51 -48.68
C LEU A 32 -27.07 40.19 -47.20
N GLY A 33 -28.15 40.74 -46.64
CA GLY A 33 -28.57 40.51 -45.25
C GLY A 33 -28.83 39.04 -44.96
N GLN A 34 -29.56 38.35 -45.85
CA GLN A 34 -29.82 36.91 -45.76
C GLN A 34 -28.51 36.10 -45.86
N SER A 35 -27.61 36.49 -46.77
CA SER A 35 -26.31 35.82 -46.92
C SER A 35 -25.43 35.97 -45.68
N LEU A 36 -25.43 37.15 -45.04
CA LEU A 36 -24.72 37.38 -43.78
C LEU A 36 -25.39 36.63 -42.62
N ALA A 37 -26.72 36.68 -42.52
CA ALA A 37 -27.48 35.97 -41.49
C ALA A 37 -27.23 34.45 -41.56
N PHE A 38 -27.25 33.86 -42.75
CA PHE A 38 -26.93 32.45 -42.96
C PHE A 38 -25.50 32.11 -42.53
N ARG A 39 -24.52 32.95 -42.83
CA ARG A 39 -23.12 32.75 -42.38
C ARG A 39 -23.01 32.86 -40.86
N THR A 40 -23.70 33.80 -40.23
CA THR A 40 -23.71 33.96 -38.77
C THR A 40 -24.40 32.78 -38.09
N ASP A 41 -25.53 32.31 -38.62
CA ASP A 41 -26.23 31.11 -38.11
C ASP A 41 -25.34 29.87 -38.24
N LEU A 42 -24.74 29.64 -39.42
CA LEU A 42 -23.80 28.54 -39.63
C LEU A 42 -22.63 28.60 -38.64
N ASN A 43 -21.99 29.77 -38.49
CA ASN A 43 -20.89 29.93 -37.54
C ASN A 43 -21.34 29.74 -36.08
N SER A 44 -22.57 30.12 -35.73
CA SER A 44 -23.11 29.94 -34.38
C SER A 44 -23.37 28.46 -34.07
N ARG A 45 -23.89 27.70 -35.04
CA ARG A 45 -24.09 26.24 -34.91
C ARG A 45 -22.76 25.50 -34.79
N GLU A 46 -21.73 25.96 -35.47
CA GLU A 46 -20.39 25.36 -35.43
C GLU A 46 -19.63 25.62 -34.10
N ASN A 47 -20.16 26.46 -33.20
CA ASN A 47 -19.54 26.73 -31.90
C ASN A 47 -19.99 25.79 -30.77
N PHE A 48 -21.06 25.01 -30.95
CA PHE A 48 -21.53 24.05 -29.96
C PHE A 48 -21.36 22.63 -30.47
N LEU A 49 -20.86 21.74 -29.61
CA LEU A 49 -20.49 20.38 -30.01
C LEU A 49 -21.68 19.59 -30.56
N ASP A 50 -22.86 19.77 -29.98
CA ASP A 50 -24.08 19.08 -30.40
C ASP A 50 -24.55 19.53 -31.80
N THR A 51 -24.51 20.85 -32.07
CA THR A 51 -24.99 21.44 -33.34
C THR A 51 -23.95 21.53 -34.45
N ALA A 52 -22.65 21.38 -34.16
CA ALA A 52 -21.59 21.48 -35.17
C ALA A 52 -21.69 20.34 -36.20
N GLU A 53 -21.62 20.65 -37.49
CA GLU A 53 -21.71 19.64 -38.56
C GLU A 53 -20.35 19.38 -39.20
N ARG A 54 -19.42 20.35 -39.20
CA ARG A 54 -18.09 20.15 -39.74
C ARG A 54 -17.22 19.35 -38.77
N ARG A 55 -16.69 18.22 -39.24
CA ARG A 55 -15.73 17.39 -38.49
C ARG A 55 -14.55 18.18 -37.90
N ASP A 56 -14.02 19.17 -38.63
CA ASP A 56 -12.92 20.00 -38.11
C ASP A 56 -13.35 20.86 -36.91
N SER A 57 -14.57 21.43 -36.93
CA SER A 57 -15.11 22.16 -35.77
C SER A 57 -15.37 21.23 -34.60
N ILE A 58 -15.94 20.04 -34.85
CA ILE A 58 -16.17 19.02 -33.82
C ILE A 58 -14.85 18.66 -33.14
N ILE A 59 -13.81 18.33 -33.91
CA ILE A 59 -12.48 17.99 -33.38
C ILE A 59 -11.87 19.17 -32.59
N ARG A 60 -12.06 20.42 -33.05
CA ARG A 60 -11.56 21.60 -32.32
C ARG A 60 -12.30 21.82 -31.00
N LEU A 61 -13.62 21.63 -30.99
CA LEU A 61 -14.43 21.74 -29.77
C LEU A 61 -14.07 20.65 -28.75
N THR A 62 -13.78 19.43 -29.20
CA THR A 62 -13.37 18.36 -28.28
C THR A 62 -12.03 18.64 -27.60
N ARG A 63 -11.13 19.41 -28.24
CA ARG A 63 -9.86 19.84 -27.63
C ARG A 63 -10.07 20.75 -26.41
N LEU A 64 -11.14 21.54 -26.37
CA LEU A 64 -11.44 22.40 -25.21
C LEU A 64 -11.67 21.57 -23.95
N ILE A 65 -12.27 20.39 -24.12
CA ILE A 65 -12.56 19.44 -23.04
C ILE A 65 -11.53 18.29 -22.98
N ASN A 66 -10.35 18.47 -23.57
CA ASN A 66 -9.24 17.50 -23.59
C ASN A 66 -9.61 16.09 -24.09
N TYR A 67 -10.68 15.96 -24.89
CA TYR A 67 -11.01 14.71 -25.55
C TYR A 67 -10.29 14.63 -26.89
N ARG A 68 -9.50 13.56 -27.08
CA ARG A 68 -8.82 13.26 -28.33
C ARG A 68 -9.62 12.22 -29.13
N PRO A 69 -10.25 12.60 -30.26
CA PRO A 69 -10.90 11.64 -31.16
C PRO A 69 -9.92 10.58 -31.63
N LYS A 70 -10.31 9.31 -31.53
CA LYS A 70 -9.43 8.21 -31.92
C LYS A 70 -9.39 8.06 -33.44
N ARG A 71 -8.18 7.93 -33.96
CA ARG A 71 -7.92 7.61 -35.37
C ARG A 71 -8.05 6.11 -35.59
N ASN A 72 -7.89 5.67 -36.82
CA ASN A 72 -8.01 4.28 -37.17
C ASN A 72 -6.91 3.39 -36.50
N ILE A 73 -7.20 2.11 -36.30
CA ILE A 73 -6.28 1.12 -35.70
C ILE A 73 -5.97 0.05 -36.76
N PRO A 74 -4.69 -0.26 -37.06
CA PRO A 74 -4.33 -1.22 -38.09
C PRO A 74 -4.55 -2.66 -37.62
N ALA A 75 -4.72 -3.60 -38.56
CA ALA A 75 -4.68 -5.03 -38.23
C ALA A 75 -3.28 -5.42 -37.76
N ARG A 76 -3.19 -6.23 -36.72
CA ARG A 76 -1.91 -6.66 -36.13
C ARG A 76 -1.96 -8.06 -35.58
N GLY A 77 -0.86 -8.79 -35.63
CA GLY A 77 -0.84 -10.17 -35.13
C GLY A 77 0.49 -10.86 -35.37
N LEU A 78 0.45 -12.19 -35.37
CA LEU A 78 1.61 -13.05 -35.57
C LEU A 78 1.53 -13.75 -36.92
N LEU A 79 2.65 -13.74 -37.66
CA LEU A 79 2.86 -14.57 -38.84
C LEU A 79 3.73 -15.76 -38.47
N LYS A 80 3.25 -16.98 -38.74
CA LYS A 80 4.02 -18.21 -38.51
C LYS A 80 5.09 -18.34 -39.58
N ILE A 81 6.30 -18.66 -39.14
CA ILE A 81 7.42 -18.99 -40.03
C ILE A 81 7.21 -20.43 -40.50
N THR A 82 6.94 -20.62 -41.80
CA THR A 82 6.70 -21.95 -42.38
C THR A 82 7.93 -22.54 -43.02
N LYS A 83 8.84 -21.70 -43.53
CA LYS A 83 10.10 -22.13 -44.15
C LYS A 83 11.24 -21.20 -43.79
N ILE A 84 12.43 -21.76 -43.65
CA ILE A 84 13.66 -21.01 -43.43
C ILE A 84 14.78 -21.55 -44.33
N LYS A 85 15.59 -20.64 -44.88
CA LYS A 85 16.85 -20.96 -45.58
C LYS A 85 17.92 -19.93 -45.26
N THR A 86 19.19 -20.31 -45.37
CA THR A 86 20.33 -19.40 -45.28
C THR A 86 21.35 -19.68 -46.39
N ASN A 87 22.14 -18.68 -46.77
CA ASN A 87 23.28 -18.86 -47.68
C ASN A 87 24.60 -19.19 -46.95
N GLU A 88 24.56 -19.36 -45.62
CA GLU A 88 25.70 -19.82 -44.83
C GLU A 88 25.99 -21.31 -45.09
N PRO A 89 27.27 -21.70 -45.26
CA PRO A 89 27.65 -23.11 -45.40
C PRO A 89 27.52 -23.84 -44.07
N LEU A 90 26.38 -24.52 -43.88
CA LEU A 90 26.03 -25.28 -42.67
C LEU A 90 25.82 -26.75 -43.01
N GLN A 91 26.14 -27.64 -42.08
CA GLN A 91 25.87 -29.07 -42.18
C GLN A 91 24.97 -29.51 -41.02
N ASP A 92 24.09 -30.49 -41.27
CA ASP A 92 23.30 -31.12 -40.21
C ASP A 92 24.12 -32.15 -39.42
N SER A 93 23.51 -32.72 -38.36
CA SER A 93 24.13 -33.76 -37.53
C SER A 93 24.48 -35.06 -38.28
N SER A 94 23.92 -35.26 -39.48
CA SER A 94 24.17 -36.38 -40.38
C SER A 94 25.19 -36.05 -41.48
N GLY A 95 25.71 -34.82 -41.54
CA GLY A 95 26.68 -34.33 -42.52
C GLY A 95 26.11 -33.86 -43.85
N ASN A 96 24.78 -33.69 -43.97
CA ASN A 96 24.15 -33.13 -45.18
C ASN A 96 24.30 -31.61 -45.22
N ASP A 97 24.51 -31.06 -46.42
CA ASP A 97 24.63 -29.61 -46.65
C ASP A 97 23.27 -28.90 -46.57
N LEU A 98 23.18 -27.85 -45.76
CA LEU A 98 21.99 -27.01 -45.54
C LEU A 98 22.05 -25.69 -46.30
N THR A 99 23.12 -25.44 -47.06
CA THR A 99 23.32 -24.20 -47.81
C THR A 99 22.20 -24.00 -48.85
N ASN A 100 21.49 -22.87 -48.77
CA ASN A 100 20.37 -22.50 -49.64
C ASN A 100 19.23 -23.52 -49.69
N ALA A 101 19.17 -24.49 -48.78
CA ALA A 101 18.09 -25.46 -48.67
C ALA A 101 16.91 -24.88 -47.87
N TYR A 102 15.67 -25.07 -48.36
CA TYR A 102 14.48 -24.73 -47.59
C TYR A 102 14.15 -25.84 -46.62
N ILE A 103 14.15 -25.50 -45.33
CA ILE A 103 13.65 -26.39 -44.28
C ILE A 103 12.22 -25.97 -43.95
N ASN A 104 11.28 -26.90 -44.06
CA ASN A 104 9.87 -26.66 -43.73
C ASN A 104 9.62 -26.99 -42.25
N TRP A 105 8.80 -26.18 -41.59
CA TRP A 105 8.33 -26.49 -40.24
C TRP A 105 7.41 -27.71 -40.26
N ASN A 106 7.70 -28.72 -39.44
CA ASN A 106 6.91 -29.94 -39.32
C ASN A 106 6.71 -30.66 -40.67
N ASP A 107 7.83 -30.96 -41.33
CA ASP A 107 7.84 -31.69 -42.59
C ASP A 107 7.70 -33.20 -42.36
N VAL A 108 6.65 -33.81 -42.93
CA VAL A 108 6.42 -35.25 -42.83
C VAL A 108 7.39 -36.07 -43.70
N ASN A 109 8.05 -35.46 -44.69
CA ASN A 109 8.92 -36.15 -45.64
C ASN A 109 10.41 -36.07 -45.25
N ASN A 110 10.76 -35.31 -44.21
CA ASN A 110 12.13 -35.12 -43.75
C ASN A 110 12.21 -35.40 -42.25
N ALA A 111 12.68 -36.58 -41.83
CA ALA A 111 12.72 -36.95 -40.41
C ALA A 111 13.61 -36.01 -39.55
N ASP A 112 14.64 -35.40 -40.16
CA ASP A 112 15.62 -34.55 -39.49
C ASP A 112 15.25 -33.05 -39.54
N TRP A 113 14.03 -32.71 -39.99
CA TRP A 113 13.59 -31.33 -40.20
C TRP A 113 13.80 -30.44 -38.97
N TYR A 114 13.59 -31.00 -37.76
CA TYR A 114 13.65 -30.25 -36.52
C TYR A 114 15.09 -29.86 -36.15
N ASP A 115 16.04 -30.79 -36.31
CA ASP A 115 17.47 -30.54 -36.08
C ASP A 115 18.02 -29.51 -37.08
N GLN A 116 17.66 -29.68 -38.35
CA GLN A 116 18.04 -28.75 -39.43
C GLN A 116 17.46 -27.35 -39.17
N TRP A 117 16.21 -27.26 -38.73
CA TRP A 117 15.57 -25.99 -38.39
C TRP A 117 16.27 -25.27 -37.23
N LEU A 118 16.58 -26.01 -36.16
CA LEU A 118 17.28 -25.45 -34.99
C LEU A 118 18.71 -25.05 -35.33
N THR A 119 19.40 -25.81 -36.18
CA THR A 119 20.75 -25.48 -36.65
C THR A 119 20.75 -24.14 -37.36
N ILE A 120 19.84 -23.93 -38.32
CA ILE A 120 19.71 -22.64 -39.03
C ILE A 120 19.25 -21.53 -38.09
N SER A 121 18.31 -21.79 -37.18
CA SER A 121 17.80 -20.76 -36.27
C SER A 121 18.86 -20.29 -35.28
N ASN A 122 19.66 -21.21 -34.72
CA ASN A 122 20.69 -20.91 -33.74
C ASN A 122 21.90 -20.16 -34.32
N THR A 123 22.15 -20.26 -35.63
CA THR A 123 23.19 -19.44 -36.30
C THR A 123 22.68 -18.02 -36.58
N ILE A 124 21.38 -17.86 -36.80
CA ILE A 124 20.75 -16.55 -37.00
C ILE A 124 20.57 -15.81 -35.65
N PHE A 125 20.35 -16.53 -34.55
CA PHE A 125 20.23 -15.94 -33.21
C PHE A 125 21.54 -15.34 -32.71
N ASN A 126 21.43 -14.42 -31.74
CA ASN A 126 22.61 -13.91 -31.04
C ASN A 126 23.23 -15.05 -30.20
N ALA A 127 24.55 -15.05 -30.07
CA ALA A 127 25.30 -16.08 -29.36
C ALA A 127 24.86 -16.25 -27.91
N THR A 128 24.30 -15.20 -27.29
CA THR A 128 23.83 -15.19 -25.90
C THR A 128 22.39 -15.70 -25.71
N ASN A 129 21.62 -15.89 -26.78
CA ASN A 129 20.20 -16.28 -26.71
C ASN A 129 19.84 -17.36 -27.73
N LYS A 130 20.60 -18.45 -27.77
CA LYS A 130 20.26 -19.62 -28.58
C LYS A 130 18.93 -20.24 -28.13
N PHE A 131 18.30 -21.00 -29.01
CA PHE A 131 17.06 -21.72 -28.72
C PHE A 131 17.22 -22.58 -27.46
N GLY A 132 16.30 -22.41 -26.50
CA GLY A 132 16.38 -22.98 -25.15
C GLY A 132 16.75 -21.97 -24.06
N THR A 133 17.47 -20.90 -24.42
CA THR A 133 17.80 -19.76 -23.55
C THR A 133 17.23 -18.47 -24.17
N PRO A 134 15.92 -18.20 -24.00
CA PRO A 134 15.29 -17.03 -24.61
C PRO A 134 15.78 -15.72 -23.96
N ASN A 135 15.74 -14.63 -24.74
CA ASN A 135 16.04 -13.30 -24.21
C ASN A 135 14.96 -12.84 -23.22
N LYS A 136 13.70 -13.19 -23.50
CA LYS A 136 12.55 -12.90 -22.65
C LYS A 136 11.51 -14.01 -22.79
N SER A 137 10.81 -14.36 -21.72
CA SER A 137 9.78 -15.40 -21.69
C SER A 137 8.57 -14.94 -20.89
N ALA A 138 7.37 -15.23 -21.35
CA ALA A 138 6.12 -15.04 -20.60
C ALA A 138 5.03 -15.99 -21.09
N THR A 139 3.98 -16.18 -20.29
CA THR A 139 2.79 -16.93 -20.71
C THR A 139 1.70 -15.94 -21.13
N ILE A 140 1.28 -15.99 -22.39
CA ILE A 140 0.27 -15.09 -22.98
C ILE A 140 -0.89 -15.94 -23.46
N ASN A 141 -2.11 -15.68 -22.99
CA ASN A 141 -3.30 -16.50 -23.26
C ASN A 141 -3.06 -18.00 -22.99
N SER A 142 -2.42 -18.32 -21.85
CA SER A 142 -2.05 -19.69 -21.46
C SER A 142 -1.04 -20.40 -22.38
N ILE A 143 -0.40 -19.68 -23.32
CA ILE A 143 0.61 -20.21 -24.24
C ILE A 143 1.97 -19.61 -23.90
N LYS A 144 2.97 -20.46 -23.68
CA LYS A 144 4.34 -20.01 -23.41
C LYS A 144 4.87 -19.31 -24.64
N THR A 145 5.35 -18.08 -24.48
CA THR A 145 5.84 -17.21 -25.53
C THR A 145 7.25 -16.72 -25.18
N ASP A 146 8.21 -17.03 -26.03
CA ASP A 146 9.64 -16.77 -25.86
C ASP A 146 10.15 -15.85 -26.98
N ILE A 147 11.00 -14.87 -26.64
CA ILE A 147 11.62 -13.95 -27.61
C ILE A 147 13.08 -14.32 -27.84
N TYR A 148 13.45 -14.42 -29.11
CA TYR A 148 14.81 -14.64 -29.59
C TYR A 148 15.23 -13.52 -30.52
N ASN A 149 16.10 -12.62 -30.04
CA ASN A 149 16.78 -11.61 -30.85
C ASN A 149 17.75 -12.26 -31.84
N LEU A 150 17.76 -11.75 -33.07
CA LEU A 150 18.66 -12.18 -34.14
C LEU A 150 20.01 -11.47 -34.02
N ASN A 151 21.07 -12.01 -34.61
CA ASN A 151 22.34 -11.30 -34.82
C ASN A 151 22.30 -10.48 -36.12
N SER A 152 21.23 -9.74 -36.34
CA SER A 152 21.03 -8.97 -37.57
C SER A 152 21.93 -7.74 -37.62
N THR A 153 22.51 -7.44 -38.78
CA THR A 153 23.32 -6.22 -38.97
C THR A 153 22.41 -4.99 -39.08
N ASN A 154 22.91 -3.81 -38.67
CA ASN A 154 22.16 -2.53 -38.71
C ASN A 154 21.47 -2.37 -40.06
N THR A 155 20.16 -2.56 -40.09
CA THR A 155 19.37 -2.50 -41.31
C THR A 155 19.09 -1.04 -41.64
N GLN A 156 19.26 -0.63 -42.91
CA GLN A 156 18.87 0.71 -43.36
C GLN A 156 17.36 1.01 -43.14
N SER A 157 16.55 0.01 -42.79
CA SER A 157 15.13 0.13 -42.44
C SER A 157 14.84 -0.57 -41.12
N ALA A 158 14.03 0.07 -40.27
CA ALA A 158 13.59 -0.48 -38.98
C ALA A 158 12.55 -1.61 -39.11
N VAL A 159 11.90 -1.71 -40.28
CA VAL A 159 10.84 -2.70 -40.61
C VAL A 159 11.14 -3.41 -41.93
N LYS A 160 10.57 -4.60 -42.12
CA LYS A 160 10.55 -5.32 -43.41
C LYS A 160 9.14 -5.34 -43.93
N ASN A 161 8.92 -5.14 -45.23
CA ASN A 161 7.56 -5.05 -45.77
C ASN A 161 7.33 -6.01 -46.94
N PHE A 162 6.07 -6.35 -47.14
CA PHE A 162 5.59 -7.01 -48.35
C PHE A 162 4.18 -6.50 -48.68
N GLU A 163 3.80 -6.64 -49.94
CA GLU A 163 2.54 -6.14 -50.47
C GLU A 163 1.49 -7.28 -50.55
N LEU A 164 0.25 -6.95 -50.20
CA LEU A 164 -0.90 -7.85 -50.23
C LEU A 164 -2.10 -7.20 -50.94
N ASP A 165 -2.66 -7.90 -51.91
CA ASP A 165 -3.95 -7.51 -52.51
C ASP A 165 -5.12 -7.91 -51.60
N ILE A 166 -5.85 -6.90 -51.10
CA ILE A 166 -7.06 -7.06 -50.32
C ILE A 166 -8.19 -6.32 -51.05
N ASP A 167 -9.13 -7.08 -51.61
CA ASP A 167 -10.30 -6.56 -52.34
C ASP A 167 -9.94 -5.63 -53.52
N GLY A 168 -8.85 -5.92 -54.23
CA GLY A 168 -8.39 -5.17 -55.41
C GLY A 168 -7.51 -3.95 -55.07
N LEU A 169 -7.20 -3.74 -53.79
CA LEU A 169 -6.30 -2.68 -53.32
C LEU A 169 -5.04 -3.30 -52.72
N ASN A 170 -3.88 -2.90 -53.24
CA ASN A 170 -2.61 -3.34 -52.73
C ASN A 170 -2.28 -2.63 -51.41
N THR A 171 -2.14 -3.41 -50.34
CA THR A 171 -1.91 -2.96 -48.97
C THR A 171 -0.57 -3.47 -48.48
N ALA A 172 0.29 -2.55 -48.04
CA ALA A 172 1.57 -2.89 -47.43
C ALA A 172 1.36 -3.52 -46.05
N ILE A 173 2.11 -4.58 -45.75
CA ILE A 173 2.21 -5.17 -44.43
C ILE A 173 3.65 -5.08 -43.98
N ASP A 174 3.86 -4.48 -42.82
CA ASP A 174 5.17 -4.42 -42.19
C ASP A 174 5.31 -5.53 -41.16
N VAL A 175 6.40 -6.27 -41.28
CA VAL A 175 6.94 -7.16 -40.26
C VAL A 175 7.83 -6.33 -39.34
N VAL A 176 7.48 -6.35 -38.06
CA VAL A 176 8.00 -5.45 -37.04
C VAL A 176 8.62 -6.24 -35.89
N LYS A 177 9.35 -5.55 -35.03
CA LYS A 177 9.99 -6.12 -33.84
C LYS A 177 8.95 -6.21 -32.72
N GLY A 178 8.59 -7.42 -32.32
CA GLY A 178 7.63 -7.65 -31.23
C GLY A 178 8.32 -7.82 -29.89
N ASP A 179 7.79 -7.25 -28.81
CA ASP A 179 8.27 -7.47 -27.44
C ASP A 179 7.10 -7.83 -26.52
N ILE A 180 7.41 -8.42 -25.37
CA ILE A 180 6.45 -8.76 -24.33
C ILE A 180 6.40 -7.59 -23.34
N HIS A 181 5.23 -7.01 -23.11
CA HIS A 181 5.06 -6.01 -22.07
C HIS A 181 5.05 -6.65 -20.68
N SER A 182 5.39 -5.90 -19.62
CA SER A 182 5.34 -6.41 -18.23
C SER A 182 3.96 -6.95 -17.84
N ASN A 183 2.91 -6.42 -18.45
CA ASN A 183 1.53 -6.78 -18.19
C ASN A 183 1.02 -7.97 -19.03
N GLY A 184 1.92 -8.70 -19.71
CA GLY A 184 1.58 -10.00 -20.31
C GLY A 184 0.92 -9.96 -21.70
N TYR A 185 1.19 -8.95 -22.51
CA TYR A 185 0.73 -8.86 -23.92
C TYR A 185 1.89 -8.52 -24.88
N LEU A 186 1.70 -8.81 -26.17
CA LEU A 186 2.66 -8.50 -27.23
C LEU A 186 2.45 -7.09 -27.80
N TYR A 187 3.54 -6.33 -27.97
CA TYR A 187 3.52 -4.99 -28.57
C TYR A 187 4.70 -4.77 -29.52
N GLU A 188 4.62 -3.73 -30.36
CA GLU A 188 5.73 -3.33 -31.24
C GLU A 188 6.69 -2.41 -30.48
N ARG A 189 7.99 -2.70 -30.53
CA ARG A 189 9.03 -1.80 -30.00
C ARG A 189 9.11 -0.51 -30.82
N SER A 190 9.49 0.60 -30.18
CA SER A 190 9.75 1.84 -30.89
C SER A 190 10.76 1.61 -32.03
N PRO A 191 10.46 2.06 -33.27
CA PRO A 191 11.32 1.80 -34.42
C PRO A 191 12.75 2.28 -34.20
N ASP A 192 13.71 1.37 -34.36
CA ASP A 192 15.14 1.66 -34.19
C ASP A 192 15.94 0.88 -35.22
N THR A 193 16.82 1.57 -35.96
CA THR A 193 17.66 0.96 -37.02
C THR A 193 18.91 0.28 -36.45
N SER A 194 19.25 0.55 -35.18
CA SER A 194 20.39 -0.05 -34.48
C SER A 194 20.04 -1.33 -33.73
N GLU A 195 18.77 -1.55 -33.42
CA GLU A 195 18.32 -2.75 -32.72
C GLU A 195 18.19 -3.93 -33.69
N ALA A 196 18.39 -5.15 -33.19
CA ALA A 196 18.19 -6.36 -33.99
C ALA A 196 16.70 -6.69 -34.20
N PHE A 197 16.40 -7.47 -35.25
CA PHE A 197 15.10 -8.14 -35.39
C PHE A 197 14.95 -9.29 -34.39
N ASN A 198 13.74 -9.84 -34.24
CA ASN A 198 13.48 -10.97 -33.35
C ASN A 198 12.48 -11.97 -33.92
N PHE A 199 12.62 -13.22 -33.44
CA PHE A 199 11.61 -14.27 -33.56
C PHE A 199 10.87 -14.42 -32.24
N ILE A 200 9.60 -14.79 -32.34
CA ILE A 200 8.73 -15.12 -31.22
C ILE A 200 8.42 -16.60 -31.32
N TYR A 201 8.87 -17.40 -30.37
CA TYR A 201 8.52 -18.82 -30.30
C TYR A 201 7.33 -19.01 -29.37
N ARG A 202 6.31 -19.74 -29.82
CA ARG A 202 5.15 -20.10 -28.98
C ARG A 202 5.04 -21.61 -28.85
N ASN A 203 4.63 -22.07 -27.68
CA ASN A 203 4.38 -23.49 -27.39
C ASN A 203 3.15 -23.66 -26.52
N ASP A 204 2.14 -24.36 -27.05
CA ASP A 204 0.87 -24.70 -26.41
C ASP A 204 0.83 -26.15 -25.87
N ASN A 205 1.94 -26.90 -25.99
CA ASN A 205 2.07 -28.31 -25.64
C ASN A 205 1.15 -29.27 -26.43
N GLN A 206 0.56 -28.86 -27.56
CA GLN A 206 -0.25 -29.73 -28.44
C GLN A 206 0.55 -30.33 -29.62
N GLY A 207 1.88 -30.18 -29.60
CA GLY A 207 2.79 -30.70 -30.62
C GLY A 207 3.01 -29.77 -31.82
N PHE A 208 3.91 -30.16 -32.72
CA PHE A 208 4.39 -29.30 -33.82
C PHE A 208 3.34 -28.99 -34.90
N ASN A 209 2.30 -29.82 -35.00
CA ASN A 209 1.14 -29.63 -35.86
C ASN A 209 0.21 -28.51 -35.38
N SER A 210 0.31 -28.08 -34.12
CA SER A 210 -0.56 -27.03 -33.60
C SER A 210 -0.34 -25.71 -34.33
N ILE A 211 -1.43 -24.99 -34.54
CA ILE A 211 -1.45 -23.65 -35.12
C ILE A 211 -0.66 -22.65 -34.28
N ASP A 212 -0.68 -22.81 -32.96
CA ASP A 212 -0.06 -21.90 -31.99
C ASP A 212 1.36 -22.30 -31.59
N THR A 213 1.82 -23.50 -31.96
CA THR A 213 3.20 -23.95 -31.69
C THR A 213 4.12 -23.69 -32.88
N GLY A 214 5.26 -23.03 -32.64
CA GLY A 214 6.30 -22.76 -33.63
C GLY A 214 6.93 -21.38 -33.50
N PHE A 215 7.68 -20.98 -34.53
CA PHE A 215 8.29 -19.64 -34.62
C PHE A 215 7.39 -18.67 -35.39
N PHE A 216 7.34 -17.44 -34.91
CA PHE A 216 6.49 -16.37 -35.41
C PHE A 216 7.26 -15.05 -35.51
N MET A 217 6.73 -14.13 -36.32
CA MET A 217 7.13 -12.73 -36.35
C MET A 217 5.91 -11.83 -36.17
N TYR A 218 6.08 -10.68 -35.54
CA TYR A 218 5.00 -9.73 -35.32
C TYR A 218 4.78 -8.88 -36.58
N PHE A 219 3.52 -8.63 -36.95
CA PHE A 219 3.18 -7.83 -38.12
C PHE A 219 2.13 -6.77 -37.80
N LYS A 220 2.17 -5.68 -38.57
CA LYS A 220 1.12 -4.67 -38.63
C LYS A 220 0.80 -4.30 -40.06
N GLU A 221 -0.48 -4.08 -40.32
CA GLU A 221 -0.96 -3.53 -41.58
C GLU A 221 -0.57 -2.05 -41.71
N GLY A 222 -0.18 -1.66 -42.92
CA GLY A 222 0.20 -0.30 -43.25
C GLY A 222 1.72 -0.12 -43.29
N LYS A 223 2.13 0.97 -43.95
CA LYS A 223 3.53 1.31 -44.19
C LYS A 223 4.04 2.29 -43.14
N LEU A 224 5.12 1.93 -42.46
CA LEU A 224 5.85 2.84 -41.58
C LEU A 224 6.68 3.82 -42.41
N SER A 225 6.50 5.10 -42.12
CA SER A 225 7.25 6.20 -42.72
C SER A 225 7.80 7.10 -41.60
N PHE A 226 8.73 7.99 -41.95
CA PHE A 226 9.21 9.00 -41.02
C PHE A 226 9.43 10.34 -41.72
N GLN A 227 9.43 11.41 -40.93
CA GLN A 227 9.81 12.75 -41.35
C GLN A 227 10.76 13.35 -40.32
N ASP A 228 11.85 13.94 -40.80
CA ASP A 228 12.83 14.60 -39.94
C ASP A 228 12.56 16.11 -39.89
N TYR A 229 12.62 16.68 -38.68
CA TYR A 229 12.44 18.09 -38.39
C TYR A 229 13.62 18.61 -37.59
N THR A 230 14.24 19.69 -38.04
CA THR A 230 15.40 20.30 -37.36
C THR A 230 14.97 21.55 -36.60
N PHE A 231 15.24 21.56 -35.30
CA PHE A 231 14.97 22.69 -34.41
C PHE A 231 16.26 23.35 -33.96
N SER A 232 16.55 24.54 -34.50
CA SER A 232 17.73 25.33 -34.12
C SER A 232 17.63 25.89 -32.70
N ASN A 233 16.45 26.37 -32.32
CA ASN A 233 16.18 26.98 -31.01
C ASN A 233 15.05 26.23 -30.25
N PRO A 234 15.19 26.04 -28.93
CA PRO A 234 14.13 25.51 -28.09
C PRO A 234 13.04 26.58 -27.94
N LEU A 235 11.91 26.41 -28.62
CA LEU A 235 10.73 27.25 -28.43
C LEU A 235 9.68 26.49 -27.62
N PRO A 236 9.00 27.15 -26.67
CA PRO A 236 7.93 26.54 -25.89
C PRO A 236 6.70 26.19 -26.74
N ASN A 237 5.97 25.13 -26.39
CA ASN A 237 4.68 24.74 -26.96
C ASN A 237 4.68 24.62 -28.50
N ARG A 238 5.80 24.17 -29.08
CA ARG A 238 5.91 24.00 -30.52
C ARG A 238 5.03 22.83 -30.98
N ALA A 239 4.23 23.05 -32.02
CA ALA A 239 3.47 22.00 -32.71
C ALA A 239 4.09 21.69 -34.08
N VAL A 240 4.08 20.42 -34.46
CA VAL A 240 4.47 19.95 -35.79
C VAL A 240 3.32 19.19 -36.41
N ASP A 241 2.90 19.64 -37.58
CA ASP A 241 1.80 19.03 -38.32
C ASP A 241 2.29 17.93 -39.27
N LEU A 242 1.62 16.78 -39.24
CA LEU A 242 1.78 15.67 -40.15
C LEU A 242 0.56 15.65 -41.10
N ASP A 243 0.66 16.33 -42.23
CA ASP A 243 -0.43 16.47 -43.19
C ASP A 243 -0.65 15.22 -44.08
N PHE A 244 -0.40 14.03 -43.55
CA PHE A 244 -0.66 12.76 -44.23
C PHE A 244 -1.95 12.13 -43.75
N THR A 245 -2.78 11.64 -44.67
CA THR A 245 -4.03 10.98 -44.33
C THR A 245 -3.81 9.54 -43.85
N ASN A 246 -4.77 9.05 -43.04
CA ASN A 246 -4.83 7.70 -42.48
C ASN A 246 -3.61 7.33 -41.61
N ILE A 247 -3.09 8.29 -40.83
CA ILE A 247 -2.12 7.97 -39.79
C ILE A 247 -2.88 7.30 -38.64
N ASN A 248 -2.46 6.09 -38.29
CA ASN A 248 -3.14 5.35 -37.23
C ASN A 248 -2.91 5.96 -35.84
N ASP A 249 -3.74 5.54 -34.88
CA ASP A 249 -3.67 6.10 -33.52
C ASP A 249 -2.47 5.59 -32.70
N LEU A 250 -1.99 4.37 -32.97
CA LEU A 250 -1.04 3.66 -32.12
C LEU A 250 0.43 3.91 -32.48
N ASP A 251 0.74 4.17 -33.74
CA ASP A 251 2.09 4.13 -34.28
C ASP A 251 2.56 5.54 -34.63
N VAL A 252 2.78 6.35 -33.59
CA VAL A 252 3.43 7.67 -33.68
C VAL A 252 4.54 7.75 -32.65
N TRP A 253 5.79 7.77 -33.11
CA TRP A 253 6.97 7.84 -32.23
C TRP A 253 7.83 9.06 -32.55
N VAL A 254 8.37 9.68 -31.50
CA VAL A 254 9.28 10.83 -31.62
C VAL A 254 10.64 10.45 -31.05
N GLN A 255 11.69 10.65 -31.85
CA GLN A 255 13.06 10.36 -31.45
C GLN A 255 13.97 11.51 -31.89
N LYS A 256 14.97 11.83 -31.07
CA LYS A 256 16.06 12.72 -31.47
C LYS A 256 17.10 11.89 -32.21
N VAL A 257 17.56 12.38 -33.35
CA VAL A 257 18.54 11.69 -34.21
C VAL A 257 19.79 12.54 -34.38
N ASN A 258 20.94 11.87 -34.55
CA ASN A 258 22.18 12.54 -34.93
C ASN A 258 22.24 12.80 -36.45
N THR A 259 23.33 13.43 -36.92
CA THR A 259 23.56 13.73 -38.35
C THR A 259 23.58 12.47 -39.24
N ASN A 260 23.87 11.30 -38.66
CA ASN A 260 23.89 10.02 -39.37
C ASN A 260 22.53 9.29 -39.33
N GLY A 261 21.48 9.92 -38.78
CA GLY A 261 20.15 9.34 -38.70
C GLY A 261 19.98 8.23 -37.66
N VAL A 262 20.94 8.09 -36.73
CA VAL A 262 20.87 7.13 -35.62
C VAL A 262 20.14 7.79 -34.44
N PRO A 263 19.15 7.11 -33.81
CA PRO A 263 18.45 7.66 -32.66
C PRO A 263 19.37 7.78 -31.45
N THR A 264 19.40 8.97 -30.84
CA THR A 264 20.17 9.26 -29.61
C THR A 264 19.28 9.28 -28.38
N GLU A 265 18.05 9.79 -28.51
CA GLU A 265 17.08 9.89 -27.41
C GLU A 265 15.68 9.52 -27.92
N LYS A 266 14.93 8.71 -27.17
CA LYS A 266 13.53 8.36 -27.45
C LYS A 266 12.64 9.22 -26.55
N TRP A 267 11.61 9.85 -27.11
CA TRP A 267 10.67 10.67 -26.35
C TRP A 267 9.41 9.85 -26.06
N GLU A 268 8.74 10.15 -24.95
CA GLU A 268 7.53 9.43 -24.51
C GLU A 268 6.26 10.22 -24.83
N ALA A 269 5.26 9.51 -25.36
CA ALA A 269 3.95 10.10 -25.64
C ALA A 269 3.15 10.25 -24.34
N VAL A 270 2.62 11.45 -24.09
CA VAL A 270 1.65 11.70 -23.03
C VAL A 270 0.31 11.04 -23.41
N PRO A 271 -0.30 10.24 -22.52
CA PRO A 271 -1.64 9.70 -22.74
C PRO A 271 -2.65 10.82 -22.98
N GLY A 272 -3.52 10.67 -23.98
CA GLY A 272 -4.55 11.67 -24.33
C GLY A 272 -5.78 11.61 -23.42
N LEU A 273 -5.57 11.61 -22.11
CA LEU A 273 -6.63 11.59 -21.10
C LEU A 273 -7.10 13.01 -20.77
N PHE A 274 -8.26 13.12 -20.13
CA PHE A 274 -8.67 14.36 -19.50
C PHE A 274 -7.58 14.78 -18.48
N GLY A 275 -7.43 16.10 -18.25
CA GLY A 275 -6.41 16.66 -17.35
C GLY A 275 -4.94 16.48 -17.74
N GLN A 276 -4.60 15.55 -18.65
CA GLN A 276 -3.23 15.23 -19.02
C GLN A 276 -2.80 15.89 -20.33
N ASN A 277 -1.73 16.66 -20.27
CA ASN A 277 -1.09 17.30 -21.41
C ASN A 277 0.44 17.35 -21.18
N THR A 278 1.19 17.99 -22.08
CA THR A 278 2.65 18.13 -21.93
C THR A 278 3.07 18.95 -20.70
N ILE A 279 2.13 19.56 -19.97
CA ILE A 279 2.36 20.42 -18.79
C ILE A 279 1.97 19.67 -17.49
N TYR A 280 0.81 19.03 -17.47
CA TYR A 280 0.28 18.23 -16.36
C TYR A 280 0.16 16.78 -16.81
N ASN A 281 0.95 15.87 -16.25
CA ASN A 281 1.09 14.51 -16.77
C ASN A 281 1.36 13.53 -15.63
N SER A 282 0.85 12.31 -15.76
CA SER A 282 1.01 11.22 -14.79
C SER A 282 2.28 10.38 -14.98
N LEU A 283 3.05 10.60 -16.05
CA LEU A 283 4.39 9.99 -16.20
C LEU A 283 5.28 10.45 -15.03
N ALA A 284 6.19 9.58 -14.59
CA ALA A 284 7.05 9.83 -13.44
C ALA A 284 7.68 11.23 -13.51
N LEU A 285 7.73 11.96 -12.39
CA LEU A 285 8.26 13.33 -12.28
C LEU A 285 9.66 13.52 -12.92
N ASN A 286 10.40 12.42 -13.14
CA ASN A 286 11.73 12.41 -13.73
C ASN A 286 11.75 12.33 -15.27
N THR A 287 10.66 11.97 -15.96
CA THR A 287 10.63 11.89 -17.43
C THR A 287 10.24 13.23 -18.05
N ARG A 288 11.23 14.04 -18.45
CA ARG A 288 11.00 15.37 -19.05
C ARG A 288 10.90 15.38 -20.59
N ASN A 289 11.32 14.32 -21.27
CA ASN A 289 11.28 14.21 -22.74
C ASN A 289 9.92 13.68 -23.22
N ILE A 290 8.91 14.55 -23.22
CA ILE A 290 7.51 14.18 -23.47
C ILE A 290 6.89 14.94 -24.65
N TYR A 291 5.94 14.33 -25.35
CA TYR A 291 5.15 14.94 -26.41
C TYR A 291 3.69 14.48 -26.37
N ALA A 292 2.77 15.27 -26.92
CA ALA A 292 1.38 14.87 -27.10
C ALA A 292 1.04 14.74 -28.59
N VAL A 293 0.16 13.81 -28.93
CA VAL A 293 -0.35 13.63 -30.30
C VAL A 293 -1.81 14.07 -30.35
N GLN A 294 -2.12 15.00 -31.25
CA GLN A 294 -3.47 15.50 -31.49
C GLN A 294 -3.99 15.01 -32.84
N SER A 295 -5.26 14.59 -32.87
CA SER A 295 -5.92 14.18 -34.11
C SER A 295 -6.42 15.41 -34.90
N ARG A 296 -6.37 15.31 -36.23
CA ARG A 296 -6.90 16.28 -37.19
C ARG A 296 -7.83 15.57 -38.19
N ASN A 297 -8.51 16.35 -39.02
CA ASN A 297 -9.41 15.80 -40.03
C ASN A 297 -8.68 14.82 -40.98
N GLY A 298 -9.36 13.75 -41.40
CA GLY A 298 -8.78 12.72 -42.28
C GLY A 298 -7.66 11.87 -41.65
N ASP A 299 -7.73 11.63 -40.34
CA ASP A 299 -6.73 10.88 -39.56
C ASP A 299 -5.30 11.46 -39.67
N GLN A 300 -5.19 12.77 -39.92
CA GLN A 300 -3.95 13.51 -39.78
C GLN A 300 -3.58 13.67 -38.30
N ALA A 301 -2.32 13.99 -38.01
CA ALA A 301 -1.84 14.18 -36.64
C ALA A 301 -1.00 15.44 -36.49
N SER A 302 -1.02 16.02 -35.29
CA SER A 302 -0.09 17.06 -34.87
C SER A 302 0.66 16.58 -33.62
N VAL A 303 1.98 16.74 -33.62
CA VAL A 303 2.84 16.45 -32.47
C VAL A 303 3.11 17.75 -31.73
N LEU A 304 2.65 17.84 -30.48
CA LEU A 304 2.86 18.98 -29.60
C LEU A 304 3.99 18.67 -28.61
N PHE A 305 4.96 19.57 -28.52
CA PHE A 305 6.07 19.49 -27.58
C PHE A 305 5.85 20.36 -26.34
N SER A 306 6.55 20.04 -25.25
CA SER A 306 6.47 20.76 -23.98
C SER A 306 7.03 22.19 -24.03
N ASP A 307 6.72 22.97 -22.99
CA ASP A 307 7.07 24.39 -22.84
C ASP A 307 8.48 24.70 -22.28
N GLY A 308 9.25 23.69 -21.86
CA GLY A 308 10.56 23.88 -21.22
C GLY A 308 10.53 23.88 -19.68
N ASN A 309 9.38 24.17 -19.06
CA ASN A 309 9.24 24.21 -17.60
C ASN A 309 8.94 22.82 -17.04
N PHE A 310 7.86 22.20 -17.53
CA PHE A 310 7.39 20.89 -17.03
C PHE A 310 7.93 19.71 -17.84
N GLY A 311 8.43 19.98 -19.05
CA GLY A 311 9.13 19.05 -19.91
C GLY A 311 10.13 19.79 -20.78
N ASN A 312 11.07 19.09 -21.40
CA ASN A 312 12.12 19.70 -22.21
C ASN A 312 11.54 20.29 -23.50
N ALA A 313 11.95 21.49 -23.86
CA ALA A 313 11.66 22.06 -25.17
C ALA A 313 12.53 21.41 -26.25
N PRO A 314 12.00 21.15 -27.46
CA PRO A 314 12.70 20.38 -28.48
C PRO A 314 13.84 21.18 -29.11
N LYS A 315 15.06 20.62 -29.11
CA LYS A 315 16.26 21.17 -29.75
C LYS A 315 17.09 20.09 -30.45
N GLY A 316 17.52 20.36 -31.69
CA GLY A 316 18.22 19.40 -32.55
C GLY A 316 17.33 18.79 -33.62
N THR A 317 17.78 17.70 -34.25
CA THR A 317 17.01 17.00 -35.28
C THR A 317 16.14 15.92 -34.65
N PHE A 318 14.85 15.98 -34.92
CA PHE A 318 13.85 15.03 -34.45
C PHE A 318 13.28 14.26 -35.62
N ARG A 319 13.26 12.94 -35.49
CA ARG A 319 12.56 12.03 -36.38
C ARG A 319 11.21 11.68 -35.79
N ILE A 320 10.16 11.91 -36.56
CA ILE A 320 8.80 11.51 -36.22
C ILE A 320 8.42 10.35 -37.12
N TYR A 321 8.27 9.16 -36.54
CA TYR A 321 7.74 7.98 -37.22
C TYR A 321 6.22 7.99 -37.15
N TYR A 322 5.59 7.63 -38.26
CA TYR A 322 4.14 7.49 -38.36
C TYR A 322 3.79 6.35 -39.33
N ARG A 323 2.79 5.53 -38.98
CA ARG A 323 2.31 4.46 -39.86
C ARG A 323 1.02 4.88 -40.55
N ARG A 324 0.99 4.75 -41.87
CA ARG A 324 -0.21 4.94 -42.68
C ARG A 324 -0.87 3.61 -42.95
N SER A 325 -2.14 3.49 -42.57
CA SER A 325 -2.94 2.26 -42.75
C SER A 325 -4.18 2.55 -43.60
N ARG A 326 -5.02 1.54 -43.85
CA ARG A 326 -6.11 1.64 -44.83
C ARG A 326 -7.26 2.58 -44.41
N GLY A 327 -7.36 2.96 -43.14
CA GLY A 327 -8.42 3.85 -42.64
C GLY A 327 -9.78 3.17 -42.39
N SER A 328 -9.89 1.85 -42.58
CA SER A 328 -11.14 1.09 -42.37
C SER A 328 -10.90 -0.19 -41.57
N GLY A 329 -11.90 -0.65 -40.81
CA GLY A 329 -11.82 -1.90 -40.07
C GLY A 329 -12.00 -3.11 -41.00
N GLN A 330 -10.96 -3.91 -41.17
CA GLN A 330 -10.86 -5.08 -42.05
C GLN A 330 -10.52 -6.37 -41.29
N THR A 331 -10.93 -7.50 -41.87
CA THR A 331 -10.57 -8.84 -41.37
C THR A 331 -9.59 -9.51 -42.34
N LEU A 332 -8.37 -9.75 -41.87
CA LEU A 332 -7.33 -10.47 -42.60
C LEU A 332 -7.55 -11.97 -42.46
N LYS A 333 -8.12 -12.60 -43.48
CA LYS A 333 -8.34 -14.05 -43.53
C LYS A 333 -7.03 -14.80 -43.69
N LYS A 334 -6.89 -15.95 -43.02
CA LYS A 334 -5.71 -16.85 -43.10
C LYS A 334 -5.26 -17.18 -44.53
N ASP A 335 -6.21 -17.27 -45.46
CA ASP A 335 -5.91 -17.66 -46.84
C ASP A 335 -5.23 -16.58 -47.68
N ARG A 336 -5.21 -15.33 -47.20
CA ARG A 336 -4.65 -14.20 -47.94
C ARG A 336 -3.12 -14.09 -47.82
N ILE A 337 -2.54 -14.49 -46.70
CA ILE A 337 -1.08 -14.43 -46.47
C ILE A 337 -0.54 -15.86 -46.37
N LYS A 338 0.02 -16.37 -47.49
CA LYS A 338 0.70 -17.66 -47.55
C LYS A 338 2.07 -17.50 -48.18
N ASN A 339 3.09 -18.08 -47.53
CA ASN A 339 4.47 -18.16 -48.01
C ASN A 339 5.03 -16.83 -48.55
N LYS A 340 4.75 -15.72 -47.87
CA LYS A 340 5.34 -14.42 -48.20
C LYS A 340 6.78 -14.38 -47.69
N GLU A 341 7.74 -14.08 -48.56
CA GLU A 341 9.15 -14.13 -48.20
C GLU A 341 9.69 -12.78 -47.74
N ILE A 342 10.50 -12.80 -46.69
CA ILE A 342 11.32 -11.67 -46.26
C ILE A 342 12.78 -12.11 -46.12
N THR A 343 13.70 -11.16 -46.29
CA THR A 343 15.15 -11.40 -46.16
C THR A 343 15.75 -10.59 -45.01
N ILE A 344 16.57 -11.27 -44.20
CA ILE A 344 17.26 -10.70 -43.04
C ILE A 344 18.75 -11.00 -43.16
N ASN A 345 19.58 -9.97 -43.10
CA ASN A 345 21.04 -10.12 -43.05
C ASN A 345 21.46 -10.31 -41.60
N TYR A 346 22.35 -11.27 -41.34
CA TYR A 346 22.85 -11.60 -40.00
C TYR A 346 24.35 -11.90 -40.02
N LYS A 347 24.99 -11.83 -38.86
CA LYS A 347 26.38 -12.26 -38.66
C LYS A 347 26.43 -13.62 -38.00
N ASN A 348 27.26 -14.52 -38.51
CA ASN A 348 27.51 -15.80 -37.85
C ASN A 348 28.41 -15.63 -36.61
N THR A 349 28.73 -16.74 -35.93
CA THR A 349 29.61 -16.76 -34.75
C THR A 349 31.04 -16.28 -35.02
N LEU A 350 31.47 -16.27 -36.28
CA LEU A 350 32.78 -15.79 -36.73
C LEU A 350 32.74 -14.32 -37.19
N GLY A 351 31.57 -13.66 -37.12
CA GLY A 351 31.38 -12.27 -37.51
C GLY A 351 31.20 -12.02 -39.01
N GLN A 352 31.07 -13.07 -39.83
CA GLN A 352 30.85 -12.99 -41.27
C GLN A 352 29.36 -12.76 -41.59
N GLU A 353 29.06 -11.95 -42.61
CA GLU A 353 27.69 -11.60 -42.99
C GLU A 353 27.07 -12.61 -43.97
N TYR A 354 25.87 -13.08 -43.63
CA TYR A 354 25.03 -14.00 -44.40
C TYR A 354 23.59 -13.49 -44.45
N THR A 355 22.75 -14.09 -45.29
CA THR A 355 21.35 -13.72 -45.49
C THR A 355 20.44 -14.92 -45.25
N ALA A 356 19.52 -14.77 -44.30
CA ALA A 356 18.42 -15.69 -44.08
C ALA A 356 17.20 -15.24 -44.89
N THR A 357 16.55 -16.18 -45.58
CA THR A 357 15.24 -15.96 -46.22
C THR A 357 14.19 -16.77 -45.49
N ILE A 358 13.09 -16.11 -45.13
CA ILE A 358 12.08 -16.64 -44.23
C ILE A 358 10.73 -16.52 -44.93
N SER A 359 9.98 -17.62 -45.00
CA SER A 359 8.61 -17.63 -45.53
C SER A 359 7.60 -17.53 -44.40
N LEU A 360 6.69 -16.56 -44.51
CA LEU A 360 5.69 -16.19 -43.52
C LEU A 360 4.28 -16.55 -43.99
N THR A 361 3.47 -17.12 -43.10
CA THR A 361 2.07 -17.47 -43.34
C THR A 361 1.21 -17.04 -42.16
N LEU A 362 0.02 -16.52 -42.44
CA LEU A 362 -0.94 -16.17 -41.40
C LEU A 362 -1.63 -17.45 -40.91
N ALA A 363 -1.40 -17.81 -39.64
CA ALA A 363 -1.89 -19.05 -39.06
C ALA A 363 -3.40 -18.98 -38.80
N SER A 364 -3.86 -17.90 -38.17
CA SER A 364 -5.27 -17.63 -37.83
C SER A 364 -5.75 -16.30 -38.42
N THR A 365 -7.05 -16.20 -38.68
CA THR A 365 -7.66 -14.95 -39.17
C THR A 365 -7.50 -13.84 -38.12
N VAL A 366 -7.10 -12.64 -38.55
CA VAL A 366 -6.90 -11.47 -37.68
C VAL A 366 -7.94 -10.41 -38.00
N SER A 367 -8.70 -9.96 -37.00
CA SER A 367 -9.79 -8.99 -37.18
C SER A 367 -9.83 -7.86 -36.14
N ASN A 368 -8.66 -7.49 -35.61
CA ASN A 368 -8.51 -6.46 -34.58
C ASN A 368 -8.26 -5.04 -35.11
N SER A 369 -8.52 -4.76 -36.39
CA SER A 369 -8.45 -3.41 -36.95
C SER A 369 -9.76 -2.65 -36.72
N GLN A 370 -9.67 -1.32 -36.63
CA GLN A 370 -10.82 -0.45 -36.41
C GLN A 370 -10.75 0.79 -37.29
N ALA A 371 -11.91 1.31 -37.69
CA ALA A 371 -12.01 2.62 -38.34
C ALA A 371 -11.83 3.75 -37.31
N ALA A 372 -11.62 4.97 -37.79
CA ALA A 372 -11.65 6.16 -36.94
C ALA A 372 -13.06 6.40 -36.38
N GLU A 373 -13.15 7.12 -35.25
CA GLU A 373 -14.45 7.48 -34.65
C GLU A 373 -15.28 8.33 -35.61
N THR A 374 -16.59 8.03 -35.70
CA THR A 374 -17.52 8.83 -36.50
C THR A 374 -17.84 10.14 -35.80
N ASP A 375 -18.37 11.13 -36.53
CA ASP A 375 -18.74 12.42 -35.93
C ASP A 375 -19.82 12.25 -34.83
N VAL A 376 -20.71 11.26 -34.99
CA VAL A 376 -21.72 10.92 -33.98
C VAL A 376 -21.08 10.29 -32.74
N ASP A 377 -20.11 9.39 -32.92
CA ASP A 377 -19.39 8.78 -31.80
C ASP A 377 -18.62 9.83 -31.01
N ILE A 378 -17.95 10.77 -31.69
CA ILE A 378 -17.20 11.85 -31.05
C ILE A 378 -18.14 12.75 -30.25
N LYS A 379 -19.30 13.14 -30.82
CA LYS A 379 -20.31 13.95 -30.11
C LYS A 379 -20.88 13.25 -28.88
N ASN A 380 -21.01 11.93 -28.91
CA ASN A 380 -21.52 11.14 -27.79
C ASN A 380 -20.44 10.88 -26.72
N ASN A 381 -19.20 10.59 -27.13
CA ASN A 381 -18.12 10.16 -26.24
C ASN A 381 -17.39 11.33 -25.58
N ALA A 382 -17.26 12.47 -26.26
CA ALA A 382 -16.51 13.59 -25.72
C ALA A 382 -17.17 14.19 -24.44
N PRO A 383 -18.49 14.45 -24.38
CA PRO A 383 -19.15 14.90 -23.15
C PRO A 383 -19.09 13.84 -22.04
N LYS A 384 -19.22 12.57 -22.39
CA LYS A 384 -19.09 11.44 -21.47
C LYS A 384 -17.70 11.37 -20.83
N SER A 385 -16.65 11.59 -21.62
CA SER A 385 -15.27 11.63 -21.11
C SER A 385 -15.04 12.82 -20.19
N PHE A 386 -15.67 13.97 -20.49
CA PHE A 386 -15.61 15.15 -19.64
C PHE A 386 -16.32 14.91 -18.29
N TYR A 387 -17.44 14.18 -18.30
CA TYR A 387 -18.18 13.81 -17.10
C TYR A 387 -17.36 12.91 -16.15
N THR A 388 -16.77 11.84 -16.68
CA THR A 388 -16.01 10.85 -15.88
C THR A 388 -14.61 11.33 -15.47
N GLN A 389 -14.11 12.43 -16.07
CA GLN A 389 -12.73 12.91 -15.90
C GLN A 389 -11.70 11.80 -16.17
N ASP A 390 -10.72 11.62 -15.27
CA ASP A 390 -9.53 10.76 -15.48
C ASP A 390 -9.66 9.37 -14.85
N ARG A 391 -10.65 9.16 -13.97
CA ARG A 391 -10.75 7.94 -13.15
C ARG A 391 -12.19 7.50 -12.95
N MET A 392 -12.37 6.19 -12.83
CA MET A 392 -13.64 5.59 -12.47
C MET A 392 -13.79 5.58 -10.95
N VAL A 393 -14.73 6.37 -10.43
CA VAL A 393 -15.00 6.49 -8.99
C VAL A 393 -16.42 6.08 -8.67
N ASN A 394 -17.40 6.67 -9.36
CA ASN A 394 -18.80 6.33 -9.16
C ASN A 394 -19.20 5.13 -10.05
N ALA A 395 -20.36 4.51 -9.77
CA ALA A 395 -20.84 3.35 -10.52
C ALA A 395 -21.16 3.67 -12.00
N GLU A 396 -21.53 4.91 -12.30
CA GLU A 396 -21.80 5.37 -13.66
C GLU A 396 -20.50 5.52 -14.47
N ASP A 397 -19.40 5.93 -13.84
CA ASP A 397 -18.09 6.08 -14.47
C ASP A 397 -17.59 4.73 -15.00
N TYR A 398 -17.82 3.64 -14.27
CA TYR A 398 -17.47 2.29 -14.73
C TYR A 398 -18.28 1.84 -15.96
N ASN A 399 -19.45 2.45 -16.22
CA ASN A 399 -20.25 2.20 -17.43
C ASN A 399 -19.87 3.12 -18.60
N ILE A 400 -19.28 4.29 -18.32
CA ILE A 400 -19.03 5.33 -19.31
C ILE A 400 -17.56 5.39 -19.73
N PHE A 401 -16.64 5.46 -18.76
CA PHE A 401 -15.22 5.71 -19.01
C PHE A 401 -14.57 4.66 -19.93
N PRO A 402 -14.82 3.35 -19.81
CA PRO A 402 -14.20 2.39 -20.72
C PRO A 402 -14.64 2.57 -22.18
N LEU A 403 -15.87 3.05 -22.43
CA LEU A 403 -16.38 3.35 -23.77
C LEU A 403 -15.65 4.55 -24.39
N THR A 404 -15.23 5.53 -23.58
CA THR A 404 -14.47 6.69 -24.07
C THR A 404 -13.01 6.32 -24.32
N GLN A 405 -12.44 5.37 -23.59
CA GLN A 405 -11.05 4.93 -23.75
C GLN A 405 -10.83 3.90 -24.86
N SER A 406 -11.85 3.16 -25.30
CA SER A 406 -11.68 2.16 -26.35
C SER A 406 -12.82 2.18 -27.37
N THR A 407 -12.47 2.20 -28.66
CA THR A 407 -13.43 1.97 -29.77
C THR A 407 -13.75 0.49 -30.00
N THR A 408 -13.05 -0.42 -29.31
CA THR A 408 -13.28 -1.87 -29.46
C THR A 408 -14.53 -2.35 -28.73
N ILE A 409 -15.10 -1.53 -27.86
CA ILE A 409 -16.29 -1.85 -27.05
C ILE A 409 -17.52 -1.31 -27.77
N GLN A 410 -18.42 -2.21 -28.18
CA GLN A 410 -19.71 -1.85 -28.77
C GLN A 410 -20.75 -1.53 -27.70
N LYS A 411 -20.74 -2.29 -26.61
CA LYS A 411 -21.63 -2.11 -25.46
C LYS A 411 -20.99 -2.62 -24.17
N LEU A 412 -21.27 -1.96 -23.06
CA LEU A 412 -20.70 -2.23 -21.74
C LEU A 412 -21.79 -2.14 -20.67
N LYS A 413 -21.70 -3.00 -19.66
CA LYS A 413 -22.41 -2.84 -18.38
C LYS A 413 -21.50 -3.23 -17.22
N ALA A 414 -21.40 -2.35 -16.23
CA ALA A 414 -20.66 -2.58 -15.00
C ALA A 414 -21.61 -3.01 -13.88
N LEU A 415 -21.25 -4.09 -13.20
CA LEU A 415 -21.95 -4.62 -12.02
C LEU A 415 -21.00 -4.58 -10.84
N ASN A 416 -21.44 -3.99 -9.72
CA ASN A 416 -20.69 -4.06 -8.48
C ASN A 416 -21.00 -5.40 -7.78
N LYS A 417 -19.97 -6.23 -7.61
CA LYS A 417 -19.99 -7.41 -6.76
C LYS A 417 -19.25 -7.08 -5.48
N THR A 418 -19.97 -7.06 -4.36
CA THR A 418 -19.34 -7.03 -3.04
C THR A 418 -18.62 -8.35 -2.84
N HIS A 419 -17.38 -8.31 -2.35
CA HIS A 419 -16.58 -9.51 -2.08
C HIS A 419 -17.33 -10.44 -1.10
N ILE A 420 -17.76 -11.62 -1.57
CA ILE A 420 -18.38 -12.67 -0.71
C ILE A 420 -17.38 -13.80 -0.42
N GLY A 421 -16.11 -13.66 -0.83
CA GLY A 421 -15.17 -14.79 -0.96
C GLY A 421 -14.00 -14.81 0.00
N HIS A 422 -13.69 -13.71 0.69
CA HIS A 422 -12.64 -13.67 1.71
C HIS A 422 -13.30 -13.45 3.04
N SER A 423 -13.12 -14.46 3.88
CA SER A 423 -13.48 -14.41 5.26
C SER A 423 -12.92 -13.13 5.91
N ARG A 424 -13.69 -12.52 6.82
CA ARG A 424 -13.19 -11.53 7.78
C ARG A 424 -12.00 -12.03 8.63
N TYR A 425 -11.59 -13.28 8.44
CA TYR A 425 -10.52 -14.00 9.14
C TYR A 425 -9.22 -14.18 8.30
N ILE A 426 -9.07 -13.57 7.11
CA ILE A 426 -7.72 -13.48 6.49
C ILE A 426 -6.95 -12.39 7.21
N ASP A 427 -6.12 -12.85 8.12
CA ASP A 427 -5.30 -12.02 8.96
C ASP A 427 -3.90 -11.91 8.34
N ILE A 428 -3.53 -10.72 7.87
CA ILE A 428 -2.18 -10.49 7.36
C ILE A 428 -1.24 -10.53 8.56
N ASN A 429 -0.34 -11.50 8.58
CA ASN A 429 0.69 -11.59 9.62
C ASN A 429 1.84 -10.68 9.23
N ASP A 430 1.82 -9.46 9.77
CA ASP A 430 2.97 -8.57 9.77
C ASP A 430 3.90 -8.92 10.94
N PRO A 431 5.08 -9.52 10.69
CA PRO A 431 6.03 -9.85 11.74
C PRO A 431 6.71 -8.60 12.33
N THR A 432 6.60 -7.43 11.70
CA THR A 432 7.27 -6.20 12.14
C THR A 432 6.52 -5.46 13.24
N GLY A 433 5.23 -5.77 13.45
CA GLY A 433 4.39 -5.11 14.44
C GLY A 433 3.86 -3.74 14.02
N THR A 434 4.26 -3.20 12.88
CA THR A 434 3.94 -1.83 12.46
C THR A 434 2.46 -1.61 12.19
N VAL A 435 1.82 -2.54 11.49
CA VAL A 435 0.40 -2.41 11.10
C VAL A 435 -0.51 -3.35 11.90
N LYS A 436 0.05 -4.16 12.80
CA LYS A 436 -0.69 -5.16 13.57
C LYS A 436 0.01 -5.54 14.88
N SER A 437 -0.79 -5.80 15.93
CA SER A 437 -0.30 -6.31 17.21
C SER A 437 0.44 -7.65 17.04
N VAL A 438 1.58 -7.81 17.70
CA VAL A 438 2.40 -9.04 17.66
C VAL A 438 2.56 -9.66 19.04
N ASN A 439 2.73 -10.98 19.04
CA ASN A 439 3.01 -11.78 20.22
C ASN A 439 4.13 -12.76 19.88
N VAL A 440 5.35 -12.46 20.35
CA VAL A 440 6.59 -13.14 19.95
C VAL A 440 7.27 -13.75 21.17
N PHE A 441 7.84 -14.93 21.02
CA PHE A 441 8.65 -15.59 22.04
C PHE A 441 10.10 -15.67 21.57
N GLY A 442 11.04 -15.44 22.48
CA GLY A 442 12.47 -15.58 22.22
C GLY A 442 13.22 -16.25 23.37
N GLU A 443 14.40 -16.79 23.10
CA GLU A 443 15.29 -17.46 24.06
C GLU A 443 16.67 -16.82 24.23
N ASP A 444 16.90 -15.72 23.52
CA ASP A 444 18.15 -14.96 23.44
C ASP A 444 18.10 -13.62 24.18
N GLY A 445 17.29 -13.56 25.25
CA GLY A 445 17.11 -12.34 26.02
C GLY A 445 18.40 -11.89 26.73
N VAL A 446 18.54 -10.58 26.88
CA VAL A 446 19.55 -9.92 27.71
C VAL A 446 18.87 -8.81 28.49
N LEU A 447 19.03 -8.80 29.81
CA LEU A 447 18.44 -7.80 30.69
C LEU A 447 19.55 -7.15 31.52
N TYR A 448 19.66 -5.83 31.50
CA TYR A 448 20.68 -5.13 32.26
C TYR A 448 20.27 -3.76 32.74
N LYS A 449 20.97 -3.32 33.79
CA LYS A 449 20.90 -1.99 34.36
C LYS A 449 21.88 -1.12 33.60
N ASN A 450 21.36 -0.21 32.77
CA ASN A 450 22.17 0.85 32.20
C ASN A 450 21.99 2.08 33.10
N PRO A 451 22.96 2.41 33.96
CA PRO A 451 22.90 3.67 34.65
C PRO A 451 23.04 4.74 33.59
N ASN A 452 21.95 5.44 33.33
CA ASN A 452 21.92 6.48 32.34
C ASN A 452 22.60 7.71 32.96
N PHE A 453 23.93 7.63 33.10
CA PHE A 453 24.78 8.78 33.40
C PHE A 453 25.01 9.64 32.18
N THR A 454 24.53 9.20 31.00
CA THR A 454 24.24 10.14 29.94
C THR A 454 23.11 11.01 30.47
N LEU A 455 23.53 12.11 31.10
CA LEU A 455 22.93 13.42 31.01
C LEU A 455 21.90 13.40 29.88
N SER A 456 20.67 13.02 30.18
CA SER A 456 19.57 13.21 29.23
C SER A 456 19.34 14.71 29.26
N THR A 457 20.22 15.43 28.58
CA THR A 457 19.87 16.61 27.84
C THR A 457 18.95 16.12 26.72
N GLU A 458 17.72 15.70 26.99
CA GLU A 458 16.67 16.69 26.83
C GLU A 458 17.15 18.05 27.35
N GLU A 459 17.81 18.81 26.47
CA GLU A 459 18.05 20.24 26.67
C GLU A 459 16.67 20.91 26.71
N ILE A 460 15.87 20.67 27.76
CA ILE A 460 14.68 21.44 28.03
C ILE A 460 15.19 22.73 28.63
N THR A 461 15.66 23.57 27.73
CA THR A 461 16.27 24.84 28.01
C THR A 461 15.16 25.76 28.48
N GLY A 462 15.15 26.05 29.77
CA GLY A 462 14.28 27.06 30.34
C GLY A 462 14.86 28.43 30.06
N THR A 463 14.49 29.06 28.94
CA THR A 463 14.93 30.42 28.62
C THR A 463 14.28 31.41 29.57
N ILE A 464 15.09 32.18 30.27
CA ILE A 464 14.62 33.21 31.20
C ILE A 464 14.39 34.50 30.40
N VAL A 465 13.13 34.89 30.26
CA VAL A 465 12.75 36.15 29.60
C VAL A 465 12.29 37.18 30.63
N ASP A 466 11.66 36.72 31.71
CA ASP A 466 11.16 37.53 32.83
C ASP A 466 10.99 36.70 34.13
N THR A 467 10.44 37.31 35.18
CA THR A 467 10.19 36.63 36.47
C THR A 467 9.07 35.58 36.44
N THR A 468 8.20 35.61 35.42
CA THR A 468 7.18 34.57 35.20
C THR A 468 7.77 33.32 34.54
N SER A 469 8.88 33.50 33.82
CA SER A 469 9.64 32.42 33.18
C SER A 469 10.14 31.40 34.22
N TYR A 470 10.58 31.83 35.42
CA TYR A 470 11.00 30.89 36.48
C TYR A 470 9.86 29.98 36.95
N THR A 471 8.67 30.53 37.16
CA THR A 471 7.49 29.74 37.55
C THR A 471 7.11 28.75 36.44
N TYR A 472 7.13 29.21 35.19
CA TYR A 472 6.88 28.37 34.03
C TYR A 472 7.88 27.22 33.92
N ILE A 473 9.18 27.50 34.11
CA ILE A 473 10.25 26.49 34.10
C ILE A 473 10.02 25.48 35.23
N ILE A 474 9.69 25.92 36.44
CA ILE A 474 9.47 25.00 37.56
C ILE A 474 8.27 24.09 37.30
N GLU A 475 7.14 24.63 36.84
CA GLU A 475 5.90 23.86 36.68
C GLU A 475 5.88 22.97 35.43
N ASN A 476 6.46 23.42 34.31
CA ASN A 476 6.37 22.71 33.03
C ASN A 476 7.63 21.94 32.66
N ILE A 477 8.78 22.26 33.27
CA ILE A 477 10.06 21.60 32.98
C ILE A 477 10.50 20.77 34.18
N LEU A 478 10.66 21.38 35.35
CA LEU A 478 11.21 20.72 36.53
C LEU A 478 10.22 19.75 37.20
N ALA A 479 8.96 20.13 37.36
CA ALA A 479 7.95 19.31 38.03
C ALA A 479 7.61 17.99 37.29
N PRO A 480 7.70 17.91 35.95
CA PRO A 480 7.67 16.61 35.25
C PRO A 480 8.90 15.73 35.51
N LEU A 481 10.09 16.30 35.75
CA LEU A 481 11.32 15.52 35.97
C LEU A 481 11.25 14.65 37.23
N VAL A 482 10.57 15.12 38.28
CA VAL A 482 10.38 14.32 39.51
C VAL A 482 9.47 13.09 39.30
N LYS A 483 8.81 12.99 38.14
CA LYS A 483 7.95 11.86 37.74
C LYS A 483 8.59 10.94 36.70
N LYS A 484 9.81 11.22 36.24
CA LYS A 484 10.46 10.38 35.23
C LYS A 484 10.66 8.96 35.77
N VAL A 485 10.29 7.96 34.98
CA VAL A 485 10.40 6.54 35.33
C VAL A 485 11.85 6.16 35.66
N GLN A 486 12.82 6.76 34.95
CA GLN A 486 14.24 6.54 35.22
C GLN A 486 14.65 6.97 36.62
N LEU A 487 14.11 8.09 37.12
CA LEU A 487 14.37 8.56 38.48
C LEU A 487 13.74 7.62 39.52
N GLN A 488 12.55 7.08 39.22
CA GLN A 488 11.89 6.09 40.10
C GLN A 488 12.69 4.80 40.17
N ASN A 489 13.13 4.26 39.03
CA ASN A 489 14.02 3.10 38.97
C ASN A 489 15.31 3.36 39.77
N PHE A 490 15.91 4.54 39.62
CA PHE A 490 17.09 4.94 40.37
C PHE A 490 16.82 5.02 41.89
N TYR A 491 15.65 5.50 42.28
CA TYR A 491 15.24 5.60 43.67
C TYR A 491 15.08 4.22 44.33
N PHE A 492 14.34 3.32 43.69
CA PHE A 492 14.08 1.98 44.23
C PHE A 492 15.29 1.03 44.13
N ASP A 493 16.28 1.32 43.29
CA ASP A 493 17.48 0.50 43.15
C ASP A 493 18.68 1.12 43.89
N THR A 494 19.22 2.22 43.36
CA THR A 494 20.48 2.82 43.82
C THR A 494 20.31 3.63 45.11
N TYR A 495 19.30 4.52 45.17
CA TYR A 495 19.07 5.34 46.36
C TYR A 495 18.73 4.48 47.57
N LYS A 496 17.80 3.52 47.41
CA LYS A 496 17.45 2.53 48.42
C LYS A 496 18.69 1.80 48.94
N THR A 497 19.51 1.23 48.04
CA THR A 497 20.70 0.47 48.44
C THR A 497 21.71 1.34 49.17
N ALA A 498 21.89 2.61 48.76
CA ALA A 498 22.77 3.55 49.43
C ALA A 498 22.28 3.86 50.86
N ILE A 499 20.96 4.07 51.03
CA ILE A 499 20.33 4.27 52.34
C ILE A 499 20.44 3.02 53.22
N GLU A 500 20.21 1.82 52.67
CA GLU A 500 20.35 0.54 53.39
C GLU A 500 21.79 0.24 53.82
N SER A 501 22.78 0.81 53.13
CA SER A 501 24.20 0.67 53.48
C SER A 501 24.68 1.71 54.50
N ASP A 502 24.11 2.91 54.47
CA ASP A 502 24.46 4.03 55.37
C ASP A 502 23.75 3.91 56.73
N HIS A 503 22.51 3.41 56.73
CA HIS A 503 21.78 2.97 57.92
C HIS A 503 21.99 1.46 58.17
N ASP A 504 21.63 0.94 59.35
CA ASP A 504 21.59 -0.51 59.55
C ASP A 504 20.55 -1.12 58.59
N ALA A 505 20.97 -2.02 57.69
CA ALA A 505 20.12 -2.68 56.69
C ALA A 505 18.82 -3.29 57.27
N ASN A 506 18.82 -3.56 58.58
CA ASN A 506 17.65 -4.05 59.31
C ASN A 506 16.56 -2.98 59.54
N GLN A 507 16.76 -1.70 59.22
CA GLN A 507 15.79 -0.63 59.48
C GLN A 507 14.56 -0.67 58.55
N PHE A 508 14.71 -1.16 57.32
CA PHE A 508 13.61 -1.30 56.34
C PHE A 508 12.99 -2.71 56.31
N THR A 509 13.55 -3.62 57.11
CA THR A 509 13.06 -4.98 57.28
C THR A 509 12.43 -5.14 58.66
N MET A 510 11.18 -5.57 58.69
CA MET A 510 10.36 -5.77 59.89
C MET A 510 10.60 -7.15 60.51
N ASN A 511 11.87 -7.55 60.65
CA ASN A 511 12.27 -8.82 61.27
C ASN A 511 12.91 -8.55 62.64
N LEU A 512 12.09 -8.18 63.62
CA LEU A 512 12.49 -8.11 65.03
C LEU A 512 12.01 -9.37 65.74
N ALA A 513 12.92 -10.09 66.40
CA ALA A 513 12.70 -11.40 67.00
C ALA A 513 11.63 -11.47 68.13
N ALA A 514 10.85 -10.42 68.38
CA ALA A 514 9.77 -10.40 69.37
C ALA A 514 8.48 -9.66 68.94
N GLN A 515 8.44 -8.96 67.80
CA GLN A 515 7.28 -8.14 67.42
C GLN A 515 6.95 -8.28 65.93
N LYS A 516 6.23 -9.36 65.59
CA LYS A 516 5.68 -9.56 64.25
C LYS A 516 4.50 -8.62 64.05
N ILE A 517 4.55 -7.74 63.06
CA ILE A 517 3.43 -6.84 62.75
C ILE A 517 2.50 -7.53 61.76
N LEU A 518 1.26 -7.72 62.18
CA LEU A 518 0.23 -8.39 61.40
C LEU A 518 -0.84 -7.40 60.93
N TRP A 519 -1.38 -7.69 59.75
CA TRP A 519 -2.54 -7.01 59.20
C TRP A 519 -3.84 -7.62 59.72
N GLN A 520 -4.76 -6.76 60.17
CA GLN A 520 -6.14 -7.17 60.50
C GLN A 520 -7.15 -6.31 59.71
N PRO A 521 -7.93 -6.92 58.81
CA PRO A 521 -9.07 -6.29 58.14
C PRO A 521 -10.12 -5.72 59.10
N PHE A 522 -10.69 -4.57 58.75
CA PHE A 522 -11.81 -3.95 59.46
C PHE A 522 -12.88 -3.42 58.48
N ALA A 523 -14.18 -3.65 58.70
CA ALA A 523 -14.78 -4.58 59.67
C ALA A 523 -14.29 -6.02 59.44
N VAL A 524 -14.44 -6.89 60.45
CA VAL A 524 -13.87 -8.25 60.48
C VAL A 524 -14.18 -9.02 59.19
N ALA A 525 -13.17 -9.20 58.35
CA ALA A 525 -13.26 -9.87 57.07
C ALA A 525 -12.03 -10.75 56.87
N GLY A 526 -12.16 -11.83 56.08
CA GLY A 526 -11.00 -12.67 55.73
C GLY A 526 -9.95 -11.91 54.91
N LYS A 527 -10.36 -10.87 54.17
CA LYS A 527 -9.53 -10.05 53.29
C LYS A 527 -10.19 -8.68 53.09
N SER A 528 -9.46 -7.59 53.26
CA SER A 528 -9.96 -6.22 53.04
C SER A 528 -8.80 -5.28 52.72
N SER A 529 -9.09 -4.16 52.04
CA SER A 529 -8.17 -3.04 51.85
C SER A 529 -8.19 -2.05 53.02
N SER A 530 -9.15 -2.16 53.95
CA SER A 530 -9.20 -1.33 55.15
C SER A 530 -8.99 -2.18 56.40
N GLY A 531 -8.19 -1.70 57.35
CA GLY A 531 -7.76 -2.47 58.52
C GLY A 531 -6.82 -1.69 59.44
N PHE A 532 -6.08 -2.41 60.27
CA PHE A 532 -5.08 -1.85 61.19
C PHE A 532 -3.93 -2.85 61.44
N PHE A 533 -2.83 -2.36 62.00
CA PHE A 533 -1.68 -3.18 62.39
C PHE A 533 -1.70 -3.53 63.88
N TYR A 534 -1.24 -4.74 64.22
CA TYR A 534 -1.09 -5.19 65.61
C TYR A 534 0.11 -6.14 65.77
N ILE A 535 0.57 -6.36 67.00
CA ILE A 535 1.75 -7.19 67.31
C ILE A 535 1.35 -8.64 67.69
N GLY A 536 2.10 -9.61 67.16
CA GLY A 536 1.82 -11.06 67.26
C GLY A 536 1.96 -11.71 68.64
N ASN A 537 0.82 -11.89 69.31
CA ASN A 537 0.39 -12.94 70.29
C ASN A 537 -0.94 -12.53 70.99
N ALA A 538 -1.55 -11.41 70.58
CA ALA A 538 -2.78 -10.89 71.16
C ALA A 538 -4.03 -11.71 70.76
N PRO A 539 -4.90 -12.12 71.70
CA PRO A 539 -6.20 -12.69 71.38
C PRO A 539 -7.09 -11.61 70.73
N ILE A 540 -7.59 -11.90 69.53
CA ILE A 540 -8.58 -11.06 68.83
C ILE A 540 -9.93 -11.25 69.53
N THR A 541 -10.59 -10.16 69.93
CA THR A 541 -11.91 -10.23 70.57
C THR A 541 -13.00 -10.64 69.56
N ALA A 542 -14.19 -11.04 70.03
CA ALA A 542 -15.31 -11.43 69.16
C ALA A 542 -15.80 -10.30 68.21
N THR A 543 -15.42 -9.05 68.46
CA THR A 543 -15.67 -7.89 67.58
C THR A 543 -14.55 -7.68 66.54
N GLY A 544 -13.55 -8.58 66.50
CA GLY A 544 -12.38 -8.55 65.62
C GLY A 544 -11.36 -7.45 65.91
N ARG A 545 -11.41 -6.87 67.12
CA ARG A 545 -10.43 -5.88 67.59
C ARG A 545 -9.45 -6.54 68.58
N PRO A 546 -8.13 -6.28 68.50
CA PRO A 546 -7.20 -6.61 69.58
C PRO A 546 -7.47 -5.70 70.79
N ASN A 547 -6.89 -6.03 71.94
CA ASN A 547 -6.93 -5.14 73.11
C ASN A 547 -6.33 -3.76 72.72
N GLU A 548 -6.97 -2.65 73.11
CA GLU A 548 -6.55 -1.28 72.74
C GLU A 548 -5.08 -0.99 73.13
N SER A 549 -4.57 -1.63 74.20
CA SER A 549 -3.17 -1.56 74.62
C SER A 549 -2.16 -2.23 73.66
N GLN A 550 -2.61 -2.91 72.61
CA GLN A 550 -1.78 -3.72 71.70
C GLN A 550 -1.90 -3.29 70.22
N LEU A 551 -2.62 -2.19 69.95
CA LEU A 551 -2.63 -1.50 68.66
C LEU A 551 -1.32 -0.75 68.45
N THR A 552 -0.82 -0.77 67.23
CA THR A 552 0.47 -0.14 66.90
C THR A 552 0.26 1.23 66.29
N THR A 553 0.84 2.27 66.91
CA THR A 553 0.86 3.62 66.35
C THR A 553 1.86 3.69 65.20
N VAL A 554 1.37 4.08 64.02
CA VAL A 554 2.11 4.03 62.76
C VAL A 554 2.71 5.39 62.41
N TYR A 555 2.02 6.49 62.73
CA TYR A 555 2.37 7.83 62.24
C TYR A 555 3.12 8.71 63.27
N ASN A 556 3.06 8.38 64.57
CA ASN A 556 3.56 9.26 65.63
C ASN A 556 3.96 8.49 66.90
N ASN A 557 5.03 7.68 66.84
CA ASN A 557 5.68 7.16 68.04
C ASN A 557 6.95 7.97 68.35
N PRO A 558 6.84 9.16 68.98
CA PRO A 558 7.96 10.06 69.20
C PRO A 558 9.01 9.56 70.21
N ASP A 559 8.67 8.58 71.06
CA ASP A 559 9.52 8.10 72.17
C ASP A 559 9.74 6.57 72.16
N GLY A 560 9.40 5.87 71.08
CA GLY A 560 9.55 4.42 70.97
C GLY A 560 10.97 3.98 70.64
N SER A 561 11.42 2.87 71.23
CA SER A 561 12.70 2.21 70.91
C SER A 561 12.75 1.56 69.50
N ASP A 562 11.68 1.67 68.70
CA ASP A 562 11.56 1.03 67.38
C ASP A 562 11.16 2.07 66.31
N GLU A 563 12.17 2.75 65.77
CA GLU A 563 11.99 3.84 64.78
C GLU A 563 11.38 3.39 63.44
N LYS A 564 11.32 2.07 63.19
CA LYS A 564 10.96 1.47 61.90
C LYS A 564 9.51 1.70 61.49
N LEU A 565 8.62 1.79 62.47
CA LEU A 565 7.19 2.02 62.25
C LEU A 565 6.88 3.42 61.72
N GLY A 566 7.69 4.42 62.10
CA GLY A 566 7.55 5.80 61.64
C GLY A 566 7.89 6.02 60.16
N PHE A 567 8.34 4.97 59.45
CA PHE A 567 8.54 4.97 58.00
C PHE A 567 7.25 4.65 57.21
N ILE A 568 6.21 4.13 57.86
CA ILE A 568 4.94 3.81 57.21
C ILE A 568 4.06 5.06 57.17
N ARG A 569 3.73 5.52 55.95
CA ARG A 569 3.00 6.76 55.67
C ARG A 569 2.11 6.58 54.44
N PRO A 570 1.16 7.49 54.18
CA PRO A 570 0.53 7.56 52.88
C PRO A 570 1.58 7.58 51.76
N GLY A 571 1.46 6.68 50.79
CA GLY A 571 2.40 6.46 49.70
C GLY A 571 3.47 5.39 49.96
N THR A 572 3.68 4.93 51.20
CA THR A 572 4.66 3.85 51.50
C THR A 572 4.17 2.52 50.91
N LYS A 573 5.07 1.79 50.24
CA LYS A 573 4.80 0.42 49.73
C LYS A 573 5.24 -0.61 50.78
N LEU A 574 4.34 -1.54 51.10
CA LEU A 574 4.56 -2.57 52.10
C LEU A 574 4.52 -3.96 51.47
N GLU A 575 5.45 -4.81 51.87
CA GLU A 575 5.45 -6.22 51.49
C GLU A 575 4.77 -7.05 52.58
N PHE A 576 3.67 -7.70 52.24
CA PHE A 576 2.95 -8.63 53.10
C PHE A 576 3.32 -10.06 52.76
N VAL A 577 3.67 -10.85 53.77
CA VAL A 577 3.99 -12.27 53.63
C VAL A 577 3.22 -13.14 54.62
N ASP A 578 2.91 -14.36 54.23
CA ASP A 578 2.37 -15.38 55.12
C ASP A 578 3.41 -15.86 56.14
N ASP A 579 4.68 -16.00 55.74
CA ASP A 579 5.81 -16.32 56.61
C ASP A 579 7.05 -15.45 56.35
N TYR A 580 7.78 -15.09 57.41
CA TYR A 580 8.97 -14.24 57.31
C TYR A 580 10.18 -14.97 56.70
N THR A 581 10.30 -16.26 56.97
CA THR A 581 11.49 -17.06 56.63
C THR A 581 11.36 -17.75 55.28
N THR A 582 10.17 -18.27 54.97
CA THR A 582 9.87 -18.96 53.71
C THR A 582 8.49 -18.55 53.22
N PRO A 583 8.35 -17.34 52.64
CA PRO A 583 7.05 -16.86 52.17
C PRO A 583 6.52 -17.78 51.05
N THR A 584 5.27 -18.20 51.15
CA THR A 584 4.56 -18.90 50.06
C THR A 584 3.53 -18.00 49.38
N ALA A 585 3.13 -16.91 50.04
CA ALA A 585 2.27 -15.88 49.49
C ALA A 585 2.85 -14.50 49.81
N THR A 586 3.16 -13.74 48.75
CA THR A 586 3.63 -12.34 48.87
C THR A 586 2.60 -11.41 48.24
N THR A 587 2.30 -10.29 48.91
CA THR A 587 1.42 -9.25 48.37
C THR A 587 2.00 -7.89 48.68
N TRP A 588 2.24 -7.09 47.65
CA TRP A 588 2.58 -5.68 47.81
C TRP A 588 1.30 -4.85 47.87
N ALA A 589 1.26 -3.89 48.79
CA ALA A 589 0.19 -2.91 48.89
C ALA A 589 0.75 -1.54 49.31
N THR A 590 0.17 -0.48 48.77
CA THR A 590 0.48 0.92 49.06
C THR A 590 -0.47 1.42 50.14
N VAL A 591 0.05 2.17 51.10
CA VAL A 591 -0.79 2.85 52.10
C VAL A 591 -1.43 4.07 51.46
N VAL A 592 -2.75 4.10 51.35
CA VAL A 592 -3.52 5.22 50.76
C VAL A 592 -3.74 6.31 51.79
N SER A 593 -4.16 5.92 52.99
CA SER A 593 -4.40 6.86 54.08
C SER A 593 -4.23 6.19 55.44
N ILE A 594 -3.92 7.02 56.43
CA ILE A 594 -3.84 6.66 57.83
C ILE A 594 -4.69 7.67 58.61
N SER A 595 -5.64 7.20 59.41
CA SER A 595 -6.41 8.00 60.34
C SER A 595 -6.03 7.69 61.79
N ASN A 596 -6.13 8.67 62.67
CA ASN A 596 -5.89 8.52 64.11
C ASN A 596 -4.55 7.82 64.44
N ASP A 597 -3.50 8.18 63.70
CA ASP A 597 -2.15 7.61 63.80
C ASP A 597 -2.07 6.08 63.66
N GLY A 598 -3.06 5.45 63.04
CA GLY A 598 -3.16 4.00 62.87
C GLY A 598 -3.86 3.28 64.03
N THR A 599 -4.39 4.02 65.01
CA THR A 599 -5.16 3.48 66.14
C THR A 599 -6.65 3.40 65.81
N VAL A 600 -7.30 2.31 66.23
CA VAL A 600 -8.73 2.05 65.99
C VAL A 600 -9.56 2.69 67.09
N LEU A 601 -10.53 3.54 66.74
CA LEU A 601 -11.47 4.13 67.69
C LEU A 601 -12.68 3.22 67.95
N SER A 602 -13.32 3.38 69.11
CA SER A 602 -14.40 2.52 69.58
C SER A 602 -15.63 2.52 68.64
N ASN A 603 -15.84 3.56 67.84
CA ASN A 603 -17.01 3.80 66.99
C ASN A 603 -16.70 3.91 65.47
N GLU A 604 -15.50 3.53 65.03
CA GLU A 604 -15.14 3.55 63.61
C GLU A 604 -15.86 2.48 62.78
N THR A 605 -16.23 2.83 61.54
CA THR A 605 -16.88 1.97 60.53
C THR A 605 -15.93 1.50 59.43
N THR A 606 -14.76 2.14 59.32
CA THR A 606 -13.62 1.82 58.44
C THR A 606 -12.36 1.70 59.28
N GLY A 607 -11.41 0.83 58.91
CA GLY A 607 -10.15 0.66 59.62
C GLY A 607 -9.25 1.89 59.51
N SER A 608 -8.39 2.08 60.51
CA SER A 608 -7.49 3.22 60.65
C SER A 608 -6.42 3.33 59.56
N ILE A 609 -6.23 2.27 58.78
CA ILE A 609 -5.30 2.20 57.66
C ILE A 609 -6.08 1.72 56.45
N VAL A 610 -5.94 2.46 55.35
CA VAL A 610 -6.50 2.09 54.05
C VAL A 610 -5.34 1.80 53.11
N LEU A 611 -5.40 0.64 52.46
CA LEU A 611 -4.48 0.16 51.45
C LEU A 611 -5.14 0.29 50.06
N ASP A 612 -4.34 0.36 49.02
CA ASP A 612 -4.77 0.31 47.62
C ASP A 612 -5.39 -1.06 47.26
N LYS A 613 -4.88 -2.13 47.89
CA LYS A 613 -5.21 -3.52 47.61
C LYS A 613 -5.68 -4.25 48.85
N SER A 614 -6.61 -5.20 48.66
CA SER A 614 -7.09 -6.02 49.77
C SER A 614 -6.06 -7.07 50.19
N VAL A 615 -5.71 -7.08 51.48
CA VAL A 615 -4.74 -8.00 52.10
C VAL A 615 -5.47 -8.95 53.05
N THR A 616 -5.05 -10.23 53.05
CA THR A 616 -5.65 -11.29 53.88
C THR A 616 -5.33 -11.08 55.36
N ALA A 617 -6.27 -11.39 56.25
CA ALA A 617 -6.06 -11.30 57.69
C ALA A 617 -4.87 -12.16 58.15
N GLY A 618 -4.04 -11.61 59.04
CA GLY A 618 -2.88 -12.30 59.61
C GLY A 618 -1.62 -12.32 58.75
N MET A 619 -1.61 -11.69 57.57
CA MET A 619 -0.36 -11.48 56.82
C MET A 619 0.57 -10.54 57.59
N LYS A 620 1.87 -10.79 57.48
CA LYS A 620 2.93 -10.12 58.23
C LYS A 620 3.63 -9.08 57.33
N VAL A 621 3.88 -7.88 57.83
CA VAL A 621 4.66 -6.86 57.10
C VAL A 621 6.13 -7.25 57.17
N ARG A 622 6.79 -7.47 56.02
CA ARG A 622 8.21 -7.88 55.93
C ARG A 622 9.15 -6.76 55.55
N LYS A 623 8.84 -6.03 54.49
CA LYS A 623 9.66 -4.90 53.99
C LYS A 623 8.83 -3.63 53.91
N ILE A 624 9.50 -2.51 54.18
CA ILE A 624 8.96 -1.16 54.07
C ILE A 624 9.76 -0.44 52.99
N LEU A 625 9.10 -0.02 51.92
CA LEU A 625 9.68 0.86 50.89
C LEU A 625 9.07 2.25 51.05
N PRO A 626 9.86 3.25 51.49
CA PRO A 626 9.39 4.62 51.58
C PRO A 626 8.92 5.16 50.24
N ASN A 627 7.98 6.10 50.30
CA ASN A 627 7.45 6.78 49.12
C ASN A 627 8.53 7.67 48.47
N LEU A 628 8.48 7.82 47.15
CA LEU A 628 9.10 8.92 46.42
C LEU A 628 8.02 9.92 46.02
N ARG A 629 8.03 11.12 46.60
CA ARG A 629 7.00 12.11 46.29
C ARG A 629 7.17 12.66 44.86
N THR A 630 6.22 12.33 44.00
CA THR A 630 6.15 12.74 42.59
C THR A 630 5.59 14.15 42.35
N LYS A 631 5.47 14.96 43.41
CA LYS A 631 4.96 16.35 43.37
C LYS A 631 5.77 17.25 44.31
N LEU A 632 5.99 18.49 43.89
CA LEU A 632 6.60 19.54 44.71
C LEU A 632 5.51 20.35 45.42
N ASN A 633 5.77 20.73 46.67
CA ASN A 633 4.86 21.57 47.44
C ASN A 633 5.12 23.07 47.17
N ALA A 634 4.14 23.93 47.45
CA ALA A 634 4.25 25.37 47.21
C ALA A 634 5.47 26.02 47.90
N SER A 635 5.84 25.56 49.10
CA SER A 635 7.02 26.02 49.82
C SER A 635 8.34 25.65 49.12
N GLU A 636 8.40 24.46 48.51
CA GLU A 636 9.60 23.98 47.80
C GLU A 636 9.74 24.68 46.45
N ILE A 637 8.63 24.88 45.75
CA ILE A 637 8.58 25.70 44.52
C ILE A 637 9.09 27.11 44.81
N SER A 638 8.65 27.72 45.92
CA SER A 638 9.14 29.04 46.31
C SER A 638 10.63 29.05 46.63
N LEU A 639 11.16 28.02 47.30
CA LEU A 639 12.59 27.91 47.61
C LEU A 639 13.42 27.73 46.35
N ILE A 640 13.02 26.83 45.45
CA ILE A 640 13.69 26.60 44.17
C ILE A 640 13.69 27.88 43.33
N LYS A 641 12.55 28.59 43.29
CA LYS A 641 12.44 29.87 42.57
C LYS A 641 13.44 30.90 43.09
N THR A 642 13.51 31.09 44.40
CA THR A 642 14.45 32.05 45.00
C THR A 642 15.91 31.67 44.71
N GLU A 643 16.23 30.37 44.65
CA GLU A 643 17.57 29.92 44.27
C GLU A 643 17.85 30.18 42.79
N MET A 644 16.87 29.92 41.91
CA MET A 644 16.99 30.19 40.48
C MET A 644 17.19 31.69 40.17
N GLU A 645 16.52 32.57 40.93
CA GLU A 645 16.65 34.04 40.81
C GLU A 645 18.06 34.55 41.14
N LYS A 646 18.89 33.78 41.87
CA LYS A 646 20.29 34.12 42.13
C LYS A 646 21.20 33.88 40.91
N GLY A 647 20.76 33.09 39.93
CA GLY A 647 21.54 32.78 38.73
C GLY A 647 22.79 31.94 39.04
N VAL A 648 22.63 30.88 39.84
CA VAL A 648 23.71 29.98 40.27
C VAL A 648 23.34 28.53 40.04
N ASP A 649 24.35 27.67 40.01
CA ASP A 649 24.16 26.22 39.98
C ASP A 649 23.62 25.72 41.33
N PHE A 650 22.71 24.76 41.30
CA PHE A 650 22.24 24.12 42.54
C PHE A 650 21.78 22.68 42.31
N GLY A 651 21.87 21.89 43.37
CA GLY A 651 21.32 20.54 43.42
C GLY A 651 19.95 20.52 44.09
N ILE A 652 19.12 19.57 43.70
CA ILE A 652 17.87 19.22 44.37
C ILE A 652 17.99 17.77 44.81
N GLY A 653 17.96 17.55 46.10
CA GLY A 653 17.97 16.22 46.70
C GLY A 653 16.62 15.87 47.32
N TYR A 654 16.46 14.59 47.67
CA TYR A 654 15.24 14.08 48.28
C TYR A 654 15.49 13.43 49.64
N HIS A 655 14.58 13.69 50.56
CA HIS A 655 14.49 13.04 51.86
C HIS A 655 13.15 12.32 52.00
N PHE A 656 13.24 11.00 52.20
CA PHE A 656 12.07 10.19 52.55
C PHE A 656 11.61 10.41 54.01
N ARG A 657 12.49 10.90 54.89
CA ARG A 657 12.17 11.28 56.28
C ARG A 657 13.15 12.33 56.81
N ASP A 658 12.68 13.56 56.97
CA ASP A 658 13.41 14.63 57.64
C ASP A 658 13.60 14.33 59.13
N ALA A 659 14.78 14.61 59.68
CA ALA A 659 15.08 14.31 61.09
C ALA A 659 14.28 15.16 62.09
N SER A 660 13.82 16.36 61.68
CA SER A 660 13.14 17.35 62.52
C SER A 660 11.61 17.31 62.36
N THR A 661 11.11 17.38 61.13
CA THR A 661 9.66 17.38 60.86
C THR A 661 9.10 15.97 60.75
N LYS A 662 9.97 14.96 60.61
CA LYS A 662 9.59 13.58 60.35
C LYS A 662 8.67 13.48 59.13
N THR A 663 8.82 14.32 58.12
CA THR A 663 8.06 14.27 56.85
C THR A 663 8.99 14.07 55.66
N GLU A 664 8.45 13.66 54.52
CA GLU A 664 9.18 13.68 53.24
C GLU A 664 9.37 15.10 52.71
N LYS A 665 10.52 15.39 52.12
CA LYS A 665 10.88 16.75 51.67
C LYS A 665 11.87 16.72 50.50
N TRP A 666 11.63 17.59 49.53
CA TRP A 666 12.64 17.97 48.53
C TRP A 666 13.44 19.15 49.08
N TYR A 667 14.78 19.07 49.04
CA TYR A 667 15.67 20.09 49.58
C TYR A 667 16.68 20.58 48.55
N LEU A 668 17.23 21.76 48.79
CA LEU A 668 18.23 22.41 47.94
C LEU A 668 19.64 22.18 48.48
N ILE A 669 20.58 21.98 47.55
CA ILE A 669 22.02 21.92 47.78
C ILE A 669 22.59 23.14 47.06
N SER A 670 23.13 24.10 47.81
CA SER A 670 23.74 25.29 47.22
C SER A 670 25.02 24.94 46.47
N GLU A 671 25.39 25.79 45.51
CA GLU A 671 26.59 25.66 44.67
C GLU A 671 27.85 25.28 45.47
N ASP A 672 28.11 25.97 46.58
CA ASP A 672 29.30 25.80 47.41
C ASP A 672 29.56 24.36 47.88
N TYR A 673 28.50 23.58 48.07
CA TYR A 673 28.58 22.21 48.61
C TYR A 673 28.37 21.14 47.53
N LEU A 674 27.85 21.51 46.36
CA LEU A 674 27.44 20.61 45.32
C LEU A 674 28.63 19.87 44.68
N ASN A 675 28.56 18.55 44.59
CA ASN A 675 29.54 17.73 43.88
C ASN A 675 28.88 16.97 42.72
N THR A 676 29.22 17.35 41.49
CA THR A 676 28.70 16.74 40.26
C THR A 676 29.62 15.66 39.67
N ALA A 677 30.84 15.50 40.19
CA ALA A 677 31.87 14.62 39.62
C ALA A 677 31.83 13.19 40.18
N ASN A 678 31.41 13.02 41.44
CA ASN A 678 31.44 11.74 42.14
C ASN A 678 30.09 10.98 42.05
N SER A 679 30.15 9.67 42.31
CA SER A 679 28.99 8.79 42.41
C SER A 679 28.01 9.24 43.49
N PHE A 680 26.74 8.88 43.29
CA PHE A 680 25.67 9.21 44.22
C PHE A 680 25.97 8.65 45.63
N GLY A 681 25.76 9.47 46.64
CA GLY A 681 25.96 9.09 48.04
C GLY A 681 25.01 9.84 48.96
N VAL A 682 24.65 9.20 50.07
CA VAL A 682 23.64 9.72 51.03
C VAL A 682 24.27 10.28 52.31
N ALA A 683 25.58 10.11 52.50
CA ALA A 683 26.30 10.49 53.71
C ALA A 683 26.22 11.99 54.04
N ASN A 684 26.20 12.86 53.02
CA ASN A 684 26.16 14.33 53.17
C ASN A 684 24.76 14.93 53.02
N ASN A 685 23.74 14.08 52.97
CA ASN A 685 22.35 14.50 52.83
C ASN A 685 21.88 15.32 54.07
N GLN A 686 20.91 16.24 53.97
CA GLN A 686 20.56 17.18 55.05
C GLN A 686 20.06 16.50 56.35
N SER A 687 19.57 15.27 56.28
CA SER A 687 19.20 14.45 57.45
C SER A 687 20.39 14.02 58.31
N HIS A 688 21.61 14.10 57.76
CA HIS A 688 22.88 13.88 58.46
C HIS A 688 23.61 15.19 58.81
N GLY A 689 22.90 16.32 58.78
CA GLY A 689 23.45 17.65 59.10
C GLY A 689 23.88 18.48 57.90
N GLY A 690 23.73 17.93 56.68
CA GLY A 690 24.18 18.57 55.44
C GLY A 690 25.71 18.65 55.35
N SER A 691 26.24 18.83 54.14
CA SER A 691 27.68 19.11 54.04
C SER A 691 27.98 20.53 54.54
N THR A 692 28.93 20.64 55.45
CA THR A 692 29.61 21.93 55.78
C THR A 692 30.95 22.06 55.05
N THR A 693 31.34 21.03 54.28
CA THR A 693 32.59 20.98 53.52
C THR A 693 32.30 21.29 52.05
N LEU A 694 33.05 22.24 51.48
CA LEU A 694 32.90 22.64 50.07
C LEU A 694 33.05 21.45 49.12
N ASN A 695 32.22 21.40 48.06
CA ASN A 695 32.22 20.37 47.01
C ASN A 695 32.14 18.91 47.50
N ALA A 696 31.44 18.62 48.59
CA ALA A 696 31.37 17.27 49.16
C ALA A 696 30.00 16.58 49.00
N ASP A 697 28.93 17.29 48.67
CA ASP A 697 27.57 16.73 48.63
C ASP A 697 27.23 16.12 47.25
N THR A 698 27.14 14.79 47.21
CA THR A 698 26.76 14.01 46.02
C THR A 698 25.31 13.50 46.06
N SER A 699 24.50 13.97 47.02
CA SER A 699 23.14 13.48 47.29
C SER A 699 22.05 14.07 46.38
N TRP A 700 22.43 14.90 45.41
CA TRP A 700 21.51 15.48 44.45
C TRP A 700 20.90 14.40 43.52
N LEU A 701 19.61 14.54 43.24
CA LEU A 701 18.87 13.74 42.27
C LEU A 701 18.59 14.52 40.99
N ILE A 702 18.40 15.83 41.10
CA ILE A 702 18.31 16.76 39.97
C ILE A 702 19.38 17.83 40.17
N TYR A 703 20.13 18.15 39.12
CA TYR A 703 21.12 19.22 39.09
C TYR A 703 20.64 20.27 38.10
N ALA A 704 20.57 21.52 38.55
CA ALA A 704 20.27 22.69 37.73
C ALA A 704 21.58 23.43 37.42
N ASN A 705 21.93 23.45 36.14
CA ASN A 705 23.10 24.14 35.61
C ASN A 705 22.66 25.49 35.02
N TYR A 706 23.19 26.59 35.54
CA TYR A 706 22.91 27.93 35.06
C TYR A 706 23.88 28.31 33.94
N ILE A 707 23.32 28.62 32.78
CA ILE A 707 24.07 29.09 31.62
C ILE A 707 23.78 30.59 31.44
N PRO A 708 24.77 31.47 31.71
CA PRO A 708 24.58 32.90 31.54
C PRO A 708 24.47 33.29 30.07
N ALA A 709 23.83 34.43 29.79
CA ALA A 709 23.80 35.02 28.47
C ALA A 709 25.22 35.35 27.97
N THR A 710 25.55 34.93 26.75
CA THR A 710 26.88 35.16 26.15
C THR A 710 27.00 36.52 25.48
N ASP A 711 25.87 37.15 25.15
CA ASP A 711 25.77 38.47 24.51
C ASP A 711 24.41 39.13 24.79
N SER A 712 24.23 40.38 24.35
CA SER A 712 22.97 41.13 24.49
C SER A 712 21.81 40.58 23.64
N ALA A 713 22.03 39.52 22.84
CA ALA A 713 21.04 38.90 21.96
C ALA A 713 20.58 37.51 22.49
N SER A 714 21.22 36.98 23.54
CA SER A 714 20.93 35.70 24.16
C SER A 714 20.35 35.89 25.56
N ASN A 715 19.39 35.05 25.91
CA ASN A 715 18.78 35.03 27.24
C ASN A 715 19.50 34.00 28.12
N PRO A 716 19.67 34.26 29.44
CA PRO A 716 20.18 33.25 30.35
C PRO A 716 19.21 32.08 30.45
N LYS A 717 19.72 30.89 30.75
CA LYS A 717 18.95 29.65 30.70
C LYS A 717 19.40 28.66 31.76
N TYR A 718 18.46 27.84 32.24
CA TYR A 718 18.78 26.67 33.08
C TYR A 718 18.71 25.38 32.27
N GLU A 719 19.70 24.51 32.48
CA GLU A 719 19.76 23.14 32.01
C GLU A 719 19.60 22.19 33.19
N PHE A 720 18.64 21.26 33.13
CA PHE A 720 18.36 20.32 34.22
C PHE A 720 18.88 18.92 33.88
N LYS A 721 19.58 18.32 34.83
CA LYS A 721 20.19 16.98 34.74
C LYS A 721 19.60 16.11 35.83
N VAL A 722 19.02 14.97 35.48
CA VAL A 722 18.40 14.05 36.45
C VAL A 722 19.21 12.76 36.55
N ARG A 723 19.42 12.25 37.76
CA ARG A 723 19.97 10.90 37.95
C ARG A 723 18.87 9.89 37.64
N GLY A 724 19.17 8.98 36.72
CA GLY A 724 18.21 7.98 36.26
C GLY A 724 18.84 6.61 36.03
N LEU A 725 18.02 5.58 36.09
CA LEU A 725 18.39 4.20 35.81
C LEU A 725 17.46 3.63 34.75
N ASP A 726 18.01 3.24 33.60
CA ASP A 726 17.28 2.54 32.56
C ASP A 726 17.44 1.03 32.77
N TYR A 727 16.32 0.31 32.86
CA TYR A 727 16.33 -1.13 32.65
C TYR A 727 16.18 -1.39 31.16
N VAL A 728 17.18 -2.03 30.57
CA VAL A 728 17.23 -2.30 29.13
C VAL A 728 17.06 -3.79 28.92
N PHE A 729 16.13 -4.14 28.05
CA PHE A 729 15.95 -5.49 27.55
C PHE A 729 16.38 -5.55 26.09
N GLU A 730 17.13 -6.58 25.73
CA GLU A 730 17.68 -6.79 24.39
C GLU A 730 17.42 -8.24 23.93
N SER A 731 17.18 -8.41 22.64
CA SER A 731 17.21 -9.69 21.95
C SER A 731 18.29 -9.64 20.87
N ASP A 732 19.32 -10.47 21.02
CA ASP A 732 20.53 -10.40 20.19
C ASP A 732 20.22 -10.75 18.71
N GLN A 733 19.42 -11.78 18.46
CA GLN A 733 19.23 -12.44 17.16
C GLN A 733 17.78 -12.68 16.77
N GLU A 734 16.88 -13.00 17.71
CA GLU A 734 15.56 -13.56 17.39
C GLU A 734 14.47 -12.51 17.22
N VAL A 735 14.44 -11.49 18.10
CA VAL A 735 13.37 -10.50 18.15
C VAL A 735 13.92 -9.12 17.84
N ARG A 736 13.14 -8.35 17.08
CA ARG A 736 13.31 -6.90 16.93
C ARG A 736 12.07 -6.23 17.50
N PHE A 737 12.28 -5.28 18.40
CA PHE A 737 11.21 -4.54 19.06
C PHE A 737 10.79 -3.35 18.21
N TYR A 738 9.49 -3.11 18.16
CA TYR A 738 8.88 -1.95 17.52
C TYR A 738 7.97 -1.27 18.53
N TYR A 739 8.30 -0.03 18.89
CA TYR A 739 7.51 0.73 19.84
C TYR A 739 7.53 2.21 19.47
N VAL A 740 6.36 2.84 19.57
CA VAL A 740 6.14 4.24 19.23
C VAL A 740 5.47 4.93 20.42
N PRO A 741 6.22 5.72 21.21
CA PRO A 741 5.73 6.26 22.48
C PRO A 741 4.56 7.26 22.33
N GLU A 742 4.36 7.83 21.15
CA GLU A 742 3.31 8.83 20.88
C GLU A 742 1.89 8.24 20.89
N TYR A 743 1.73 6.94 20.67
CA TYR A 743 0.43 6.29 20.55
C TYR A 743 0.01 5.58 21.84
N LYS A 744 -1.06 6.05 22.48
CA LYS A 744 -1.72 5.34 23.57
C LYS A 744 -2.84 4.45 23.03
N ASN A 745 -2.66 3.14 23.07
CA ASN A 745 -3.69 2.18 22.72
C ASN A 745 -4.71 2.05 23.86
N ILE A 746 -5.99 2.04 23.54
CA ILE A 746 -7.07 1.80 24.50
C ILE A 746 -7.80 0.54 24.10
N ASP A 747 -7.96 -0.39 25.04
CA ASP A 747 -8.80 -1.56 24.86
C ASP A 747 -10.28 -1.13 24.89
N SER A 748 -11.01 -1.42 23.82
CA SER A 748 -12.42 -1.05 23.66
C SER A 748 -13.36 -1.77 24.62
N ALA A 749 -12.96 -2.92 25.19
CA ALA A 749 -13.76 -3.66 26.14
C ALA A 749 -13.59 -3.15 27.59
N THR A 750 -12.37 -2.79 27.97
CA THR A 750 -12.03 -2.40 29.34
C THR A 750 -11.90 -0.89 29.54
N GLY A 751 -11.75 -0.11 28.46
CA GLY A 751 -11.50 1.33 28.50
C GLY A 751 -10.13 1.70 29.08
N LYS A 752 -9.26 0.72 29.32
CA LYS A 752 -7.92 0.91 29.89
C LYS A 752 -6.87 1.02 28.81
N ALA A 753 -5.78 1.75 29.12
CA ALA A 753 -4.63 1.81 28.23
C ALA A 753 -3.94 0.44 28.16
N VAL A 754 -3.68 -0.04 26.95
CA VAL A 754 -2.89 -1.25 26.71
C VAL A 754 -1.44 -0.84 26.52
N LYS A 755 -0.60 -1.21 27.49
CA LYS A 755 0.86 -1.04 27.42
C LYS A 755 1.49 -2.27 26.79
N ASP A 756 2.56 -2.07 26.02
CA ASP A 756 3.41 -3.15 25.54
C ASP A 756 4.14 -3.80 26.72
N THR A 757 4.34 -5.11 26.66
CA THR A 757 4.91 -5.87 27.78
C THR A 757 5.99 -6.84 27.36
N ILE A 758 6.97 -7.02 28.25
CA ILE A 758 7.96 -8.09 28.20
C ILE A 758 7.73 -8.98 29.42
N GLU A 759 7.31 -10.21 29.17
CA GLU A 759 7.11 -11.24 30.20
C GLU A 759 8.31 -12.19 30.20
N ILE A 760 9.01 -12.28 31.33
CA ILE A 760 10.07 -13.26 31.55
C ILE A 760 9.42 -14.54 32.07
N LEU A 761 9.64 -15.63 31.35
CA LEU A 761 8.98 -16.90 31.63
C LEU A 761 9.55 -17.56 32.90
N ASP A 762 8.69 -18.24 33.65
CA ASP A 762 9.01 -18.97 34.87
C ASP A 762 9.98 -20.15 34.65
N ILE A 763 10.10 -20.65 33.41
CA ILE A 763 11.06 -21.70 33.03
C ILE A 763 12.53 -21.31 33.24
N ASN A 764 12.82 -20.01 33.30
CA ASN A 764 14.17 -19.49 33.51
C ASN A 764 14.70 -19.87 34.90
N LYS A 765 16.02 -20.06 35.02
CA LYS A 765 16.65 -20.32 36.32
C LYS A 765 16.51 -19.14 37.27
N ASP A 766 16.36 -19.42 38.55
CA ASP A 766 16.36 -18.42 39.62
C ASP A 766 17.73 -17.72 39.75
N VAL A 767 17.72 -16.44 40.14
CA VAL A 767 18.93 -15.61 40.25
C VAL A 767 19.96 -16.18 41.24
N THR A 768 19.50 -16.86 42.29
CA THR A 768 20.35 -17.43 43.35
C THR A 768 21.19 -18.62 42.89
N VAL A 769 20.82 -19.25 41.77
CA VAL A 769 21.48 -20.45 41.24
C VAL A 769 22.16 -20.22 39.89
N LEU A 770 22.27 -18.98 39.42
CA LEU A 770 22.89 -18.65 38.12
C LEU A 770 24.35 -19.09 38.01
N SER A 771 25.07 -19.10 39.14
CA SER A 771 26.47 -19.55 39.22
C SER A 771 26.62 -21.07 39.24
N ASN A 772 25.53 -21.83 39.34
CA ASN A 772 25.54 -23.30 39.36
C ASN A 772 24.84 -23.87 38.10
N PRO A 773 25.62 -24.28 37.08
CA PRO A 773 25.07 -24.85 35.85
C PRO A 773 24.20 -26.10 36.06
N ALA A 774 24.46 -26.88 37.12
CA ALA A 774 23.75 -28.12 37.42
C ALA A 774 22.42 -27.92 38.15
N SER A 775 22.16 -26.72 38.68
CA SER A 775 20.90 -26.43 39.36
C SER A 775 19.73 -26.34 38.38
N THR A 776 18.60 -26.95 38.77
CA THR A 776 17.33 -26.93 38.04
C THR A 776 16.27 -26.04 38.69
N THR A 777 16.65 -25.25 39.72
CA THR A 777 15.74 -24.32 40.37
C THR A 777 15.33 -23.22 39.41
N LYS A 778 14.02 -23.12 39.17
CA LYS A 778 13.36 -22.18 38.27
C LYS A 778 12.85 -20.97 39.05
N LEU A 779 12.48 -19.90 38.33
CA LEU A 779 11.75 -18.78 38.93
C LEU A 779 10.43 -19.27 39.54
N ASP A 780 10.04 -18.62 40.63
CA ASP A 780 8.81 -18.92 41.38
C ASP A 780 7.54 -18.52 40.62
N GLU A 781 7.64 -17.45 39.83
CA GLU A 781 6.57 -16.92 38.99
C GLU A 781 7.12 -16.24 37.74
N ARG A 782 6.22 -15.90 36.82
CA ARG A 782 6.55 -15.06 35.65
C ARG A 782 6.76 -13.63 36.10
N VAL A 783 7.76 -12.97 35.54
CA VAL A 783 8.08 -11.57 35.88
C VAL A 783 7.72 -10.68 34.69
N ASN A 784 6.77 -9.77 34.90
CA ASN A 784 6.29 -8.86 33.86
C ASN A 784 6.94 -7.48 33.97
N PHE A 785 7.28 -6.93 32.81
CA PHE A 785 7.73 -5.55 32.65
C PHE A 785 6.87 -4.82 31.61
N SER A 786 6.65 -3.54 31.85
CA SER A 786 6.05 -2.63 30.90
C SER A 786 7.14 -1.98 30.05
N VAL A 787 6.90 -1.86 28.74
CA VAL A 787 7.75 -1.09 27.85
C VAL A 787 7.52 0.40 28.09
N THR A 788 8.60 1.16 28.21
CA THR A 788 8.54 2.61 28.44
C THR A 788 8.88 3.41 27.21
N ASP A 789 9.96 3.04 26.53
CA ASP A 789 10.53 3.81 25.42
C ASP A 789 11.44 2.95 24.54
N SER A 790 11.66 3.41 23.30
CA SER A 790 12.62 2.80 22.38
C SER A 790 14.06 3.13 22.78
N TYR A 791 15.01 2.27 22.43
CA TYR A 791 16.42 2.53 22.69
C TYR A 791 17.03 3.34 21.55
N VAL A 792 17.43 4.58 21.84
CA VAL A 792 18.02 5.49 20.86
C VAL A 792 19.51 5.65 21.17
N GLU A 793 20.36 5.42 20.18
CA GLU A 793 21.81 5.62 20.26
C GLU A 793 22.16 7.12 20.13
N GLN A 794 23.42 7.50 20.40
CA GLN A 794 23.83 8.92 20.47
C GLN A 794 23.69 9.70 19.15
N ASP A 795 23.62 9.00 18.01
CA ASP A 795 23.43 9.56 16.68
C ASP A 795 21.95 9.73 16.29
N GLY A 796 21.02 9.35 17.17
CA GLY A 796 19.58 9.40 16.93
C GLY A 796 19.02 8.14 16.25
N PHE A 797 19.86 7.12 16.00
CA PHE A 797 19.39 5.85 15.46
C PHE A 797 18.64 5.04 16.53
N VAL A 798 17.51 4.45 16.14
CA VAL A 798 16.71 3.57 17.02
C VAL A 798 17.20 2.13 16.87
N ASP A 799 17.86 1.60 17.90
CA ASP A 799 18.30 0.21 17.92
C ASP A 799 17.12 -0.72 18.25
N THR A 800 16.53 -1.30 17.21
CA THR A 800 15.40 -2.24 17.33
C THR A 800 15.76 -3.55 18.04
N LYS A 801 17.03 -3.84 18.36
CA LYS A 801 17.38 -4.98 19.22
C LYS A 801 17.09 -4.72 20.70
N LYS A 802 17.02 -3.45 21.10
CA LYS A 802 16.95 -3.01 22.49
C LYS A 802 15.67 -2.23 22.75
N ILE A 803 15.15 -2.34 23.96
CA ILE A 803 14.01 -1.55 24.40
C ILE A 803 14.12 -1.23 25.88
N LYS A 804 13.61 -0.06 26.28
CA LYS A 804 13.58 0.35 27.69
C LYS A 804 12.31 -0.18 28.34
N ILE A 805 12.48 -0.71 29.55
CA ILE A 805 11.41 -1.31 30.32
C ILE A 805 11.37 -0.76 31.75
N THR A 806 10.25 -0.97 32.42
CA THR A 806 10.07 -0.69 33.86
C THR A 806 9.19 -1.74 34.50
N ASN A 807 9.20 -1.79 35.84
CA ASN A 807 8.31 -2.63 36.61
C ASN A 807 6.86 -2.25 36.33
N VAL A 808 5.97 -3.25 36.24
CA VAL A 808 4.56 -3.01 35.87
C VAL A 808 3.87 -2.12 36.89
N ASP A 809 3.13 -1.13 36.37
CA ASP A 809 2.19 -0.27 37.06
C ASP A 809 0.85 -0.40 36.33
N THR A 810 -0.09 -1.14 36.96
CA THR A 810 -1.38 -1.52 36.37
C THR A 810 -2.44 -0.44 36.50
N ASP A 811 -2.36 0.44 37.50
CA ASP A 811 -3.31 1.52 37.77
C ASP A 811 -2.81 2.91 37.34
N ASP A 812 -1.59 3.00 36.82
CA ASP A 812 -0.96 4.21 36.29
C ASP A 812 -0.87 5.32 37.34
N ASP A 813 -0.73 4.93 38.61
CA ASP A 813 -0.63 5.85 39.75
C ASP A 813 0.79 6.44 39.90
N GLY A 814 1.73 5.96 39.08
CA GLY A 814 3.13 6.35 39.07
C GLY A 814 3.98 5.57 40.06
N MET A 815 3.48 4.49 40.66
CA MET A 815 4.20 3.58 41.53
C MET A 815 4.08 2.14 41.02
N PRO A 816 5.20 1.44 40.76
CA PRO A 816 5.12 0.05 40.36
C PRO A 816 4.38 -0.83 41.38
N ASP A 817 3.63 -1.81 40.89
CA ASP A 817 2.94 -2.81 41.70
C ASP A 817 3.94 -3.59 42.57
N ASN A 818 5.07 -3.97 41.97
CA ASN A 818 6.22 -4.57 42.64
C ASN A 818 7.51 -3.82 42.22
N PRO A 819 7.98 -2.85 43.02
CA PRO A 819 9.18 -2.07 42.72
C PRO A 819 10.49 -2.87 42.70
N LEU A 820 10.49 -4.10 43.23
CA LEU A 820 11.69 -4.96 43.33
C LEU A 820 11.62 -6.17 42.38
N ALA A 821 10.72 -6.16 41.39
CA ALA A 821 10.54 -7.30 40.48
C ALA A 821 11.81 -7.64 39.70
N HIS A 822 12.62 -6.63 39.34
CA HIS A 822 13.91 -6.82 38.66
C HIS A 822 14.97 -7.56 39.51
N GLU A 823 14.92 -7.44 40.84
CA GLU A 823 15.85 -8.13 41.74
C GLU A 823 15.69 -9.66 41.70
N LYS A 824 14.52 -10.17 41.27
CA LYS A 824 14.31 -11.61 41.03
C LYS A 824 15.12 -12.15 39.85
N LEU A 825 15.56 -11.27 38.94
CA LEU A 825 16.20 -11.66 37.68
C LEU A 825 17.69 -11.30 37.64
N ILE A 826 18.06 -10.18 38.26
CA ILE A 826 19.42 -9.63 38.27
C ILE A 826 19.89 -9.49 39.71
N ASN A 827 21.13 -9.88 39.99
CA ASN A 827 21.81 -9.55 41.24
C ASN A 827 22.82 -8.41 41.00
N ASN A 828 23.14 -7.65 42.05
CA ASN A 828 24.06 -6.51 41.94
C ASN A 828 25.55 -6.89 41.79
N THR A 829 25.85 -8.18 41.63
CA THR A 829 27.21 -8.72 41.57
C THR A 829 27.59 -9.26 40.20
N ASN A 830 26.61 -9.64 39.37
CA ASN A 830 26.86 -10.22 38.05
C ASN A 830 26.94 -9.11 37.00
N SER A 831 28.11 -8.99 36.37
CA SER A 831 28.31 -8.13 35.21
C SER A 831 28.21 -8.93 33.91
N ILE A 832 27.51 -8.36 32.94
CA ILE A 832 27.52 -8.79 31.55
C ILE A 832 28.44 -7.87 30.73
N PHE A 833 29.01 -8.39 29.66
CA PHE A 833 30.02 -7.69 28.86
C PHE A 833 29.55 -7.52 27.42
N PHE A 834 29.89 -6.36 26.85
CA PHE A 834 29.62 -5.98 25.47
C PHE A 834 30.90 -5.60 24.75
N VAL A 835 30.98 -5.88 23.46
CA VAL A 835 32.09 -5.48 22.58
C VAL A 835 31.56 -4.70 21.39
N SER A 836 32.29 -3.65 21.01
CA SER A 836 31.97 -2.86 19.82
C SER A 836 32.33 -3.60 18.53
N TYR A 837 31.47 -3.48 17.52
CA TYR A 837 31.72 -3.96 16.16
C TYR A 837 31.16 -2.96 15.15
N ASP A 838 31.82 -2.79 14.02
CA ASP A 838 31.32 -1.96 12.92
C ASP A 838 30.46 -2.83 12.00
N ASP A 839 29.26 -2.37 11.68
CA ASP A 839 28.35 -3.04 10.74
C ASP A 839 28.52 -2.48 9.31
N TYR A 840 27.89 -3.11 8.32
CA TYR A 840 28.03 -2.78 6.89
C TYR A 840 27.58 -1.35 6.54
N ASP A 841 26.74 -0.75 7.38
CA ASP A 841 26.28 0.64 7.28
C ASP A 841 27.32 1.67 7.76
N GLY A 842 28.44 1.22 8.33
CA GLY A 842 29.50 2.07 8.84
C GLY A 842 29.29 2.59 10.26
N TYR A 843 28.24 2.13 10.96
CA TYR A 843 27.98 2.46 12.36
C TYR A 843 28.57 1.41 13.32
N THR A 844 28.96 1.86 14.51
CA THR A 844 29.52 1.00 15.55
C THR A 844 28.43 0.57 16.52
N TYR A 845 28.15 -0.73 16.57
CA TYR A 845 27.19 -1.36 17.48
C TYR A 845 27.89 -2.12 18.60
N TYR A 846 27.13 -2.47 19.65
CA TYR A 846 27.60 -3.31 20.73
C TYR A 846 26.85 -4.64 20.72
N LYS A 847 27.57 -5.75 20.92
CA LYS A 847 26.98 -7.08 21.12
C LYS A 847 27.54 -7.73 22.37
N THR A 848 26.78 -8.62 22.98
CA THR A 848 27.23 -9.37 24.15
C THR A 848 28.48 -10.23 23.83
N THR A 849 29.39 -10.35 24.79
CA THR A 849 30.61 -11.16 24.65
C THR A 849 30.90 -11.96 25.92
N THR A 850 31.36 -13.20 25.74
CA THR A 850 31.82 -14.08 26.83
C THR A 850 33.34 -14.17 26.91
N GLY A 851 34.07 -13.50 26.01
CA GLY A 851 35.54 -13.53 25.94
C GLY A 851 36.25 -12.64 26.95
N VAL A 852 35.50 -11.94 27.80
CA VAL A 852 36.00 -10.95 28.76
C VAL A 852 35.45 -11.25 30.14
N THR A 853 36.28 -11.07 31.16
CA THR A 853 35.89 -11.22 32.57
C THR A 853 36.36 -10.02 33.38
N ALA A 854 35.56 -9.63 34.38
CA ALA A 854 35.96 -8.66 35.39
C ALA A 854 36.75 -9.39 36.49
N VAL A 855 37.97 -8.93 36.78
CA VAL A 855 38.81 -9.47 37.85
C VAL A 855 39.24 -8.36 38.79
N SER A 856 39.16 -8.64 40.09
CA SER A 856 39.67 -7.77 41.15
C SER A 856 41.16 -7.97 41.42
N SER A 857 41.72 -9.14 41.08
CA SER A 857 43.17 -9.41 41.06
C SER A 857 43.50 -10.64 40.18
N LEU A 858 44.74 -10.72 39.68
CA LEU A 858 45.31 -11.94 39.11
C LEU A 858 46.33 -12.48 40.11
N THR A 859 46.11 -13.67 40.67
CA THR A 859 47.18 -14.38 41.39
C THR A 859 48.12 -15.04 40.39
N ASN A 860 49.26 -14.42 40.14
CA ASN A 860 50.48 -15.13 39.81
C ASN A 860 51.49 -14.83 40.93
N ILE A 861 52.28 -15.83 41.31
CA ILE A 861 53.10 -15.89 42.54
C ILE A 861 53.83 -14.56 42.83
N GLY A 862 53.42 -13.87 43.91
CA GLY A 862 54.13 -12.77 44.54
C GLY A 862 53.76 -11.35 44.07
N ILE A 863 53.33 -10.54 45.04
CA ILE A 863 52.98 -9.10 45.01
C ILE A 863 51.48 -8.81 44.79
N GLU A 864 50.81 -8.48 45.90
CA GLU A 864 49.47 -7.92 45.96
C GLU A 864 49.45 -6.49 45.41
N PHE A 865 48.52 -6.21 44.49
CA PHE A 865 48.13 -4.85 44.12
C PHE A 865 46.72 -4.60 44.65
N LEU A 866 46.62 -3.84 45.75
CA LEU A 866 45.38 -3.28 46.25
C LEU A 866 45.00 -2.09 45.36
N THR A 867 44.03 -2.26 44.46
CA THR A 867 43.34 -1.12 43.84
C THR A 867 41.84 -1.39 43.76
N THR A 868 41.04 -0.41 44.15
CA THR A 868 39.57 -0.35 44.19
C THR A 868 38.89 -0.29 42.81
N THR A 869 39.62 -0.56 41.73
CA THR A 869 39.15 -0.47 40.34
C THR A 869 39.13 -1.85 39.72
N ASN A 870 37.96 -2.31 39.27
CA ASN A 870 37.84 -3.54 38.46
C ASN A 870 38.76 -3.43 37.23
N LYS A 871 39.37 -4.54 36.79
CA LYS A 871 40.18 -4.58 35.57
C LYS A 871 39.55 -5.58 34.59
N PHE A 872 39.52 -5.24 33.30
CA PHE A 872 39.10 -6.19 32.27
C PHE A 872 40.28 -7.12 31.95
N TYR A 873 40.01 -8.42 31.95
CA TYR A 873 40.95 -9.42 31.46
C TYR A 873 40.45 -10.01 30.13
N ASN A 874 41.25 -9.84 29.09
CA ASN A 874 41.01 -10.40 27.77
C ASN A 874 42.33 -10.92 27.19
N ALA A 875 42.36 -12.20 26.80
CA ALA A 875 43.49 -12.85 26.10
C ALA A 875 44.90 -12.57 26.70
N GLY A 876 45.03 -12.52 28.04
CA GLY A 876 46.32 -12.32 28.71
C GLY A 876 46.71 -10.86 28.98
N VAL A 877 45.90 -9.88 28.55
CA VAL A 877 46.12 -8.45 28.79
C VAL A 877 45.16 -7.94 29.86
N LEU A 878 45.69 -7.24 30.86
CA LEU A 878 44.94 -6.59 31.92
C LEU A 878 44.85 -5.09 31.63
N GLN A 879 43.64 -4.54 31.51
CA GLN A 879 43.43 -3.10 31.30
C GLN A 879 42.58 -2.48 32.42
N THR A 880 42.96 -1.26 32.82
CA THR A 880 42.22 -0.46 33.79
C THR A 880 40.93 0.05 33.17
N THR A 881 39.82 -0.04 33.92
CA THR A 881 38.53 0.47 33.48
C THR A 881 38.32 1.92 33.88
N THR A 882 37.57 2.65 33.07
CA THR A 882 36.96 3.92 33.47
C THR A 882 35.46 3.69 33.68
N GLY A 883 34.90 4.20 34.78
CA GLY A 883 33.49 4.03 35.12
C GLY A 883 33.24 3.80 36.61
N ALA A 884 31.99 3.93 37.03
CA ALA A 884 31.54 3.77 38.40
C ALA A 884 30.14 3.11 38.42
N ASP A 885 29.68 2.68 39.60
CA ASP A 885 28.30 2.22 39.83
C ASP A 885 27.84 1.07 38.90
N GLY A 886 28.73 0.10 38.65
CA GLY A 886 28.39 -1.10 37.87
C GLY A 886 28.39 -0.91 36.35
N SER A 887 28.75 0.28 35.86
CA SER A 887 29.04 0.56 34.45
C SER A 887 30.52 0.82 34.26
N TYR A 888 31.19 -0.02 33.49
CA TYR A 888 32.62 0.11 33.22
C TYR A 888 32.90 0.02 31.73
N GLN A 889 33.88 0.80 31.26
CA GLN A 889 34.32 0.80 29.87
C GLN A 889 35.84 0.74 29.76
N THR A 890 36.34 0.10 28.71
CA THR A 890 37.75 0.13 28.30
C THR A 890 37.86 -0.01 26.78
N THR A 891 39.01 0.37 26.20
CA THR A 891 39.26 0.20 24.76
C THR A 891 40.55 -0.59 24.58
N ILE A 892 40.45 -1.75 23.90
CA ILE A 892 41.58 -2.63 23.62
C ILE A 892 41.71 -2.72 22.10
N GLY A 893 42.79 -2.14 21.55
CA GLY A 893 42.95 -2.01 20.10
C GLY A 893 41.92 -1.03 19.52
N THR A 894 41.16 -1.48 18.52
CA THR A 894 40.06 -0.71 17.89
C THR A 894 38.69 -0.99 18.53
N SER A 895 38.58 -1.98 19.42
CA SER A 895 37.31 -2.38 20.03
C SER A 895 37.14 -1.77 21.42
N THR A 896 35.95 -1.23 21.66
CA THR A 896 35.50 -0.73 22.95
C THR A 896 34.66 -1.79 23.64
N TYR A 897 34.98 -2.07 24.89
CA TYR A 897 34.26 -3.01 25.74
C TYR A 897 33.50 -2.26 26.82
N LYS A 898 32.24 -2.65 27.05
CA LYS A 898 31.39 -2.11 28.11
C LYS A 898 30.91 -3.24 29.01
N SER A 899 30.71 -2.96 30.28
CA SER A 899 30.06 -3.90 31.20
C SER A 899 28.94 -3.24 31.97
N TYR A 900 27.87 -3.97 32.17
CA TYR A 900 26.70 -3.55 32.94
C TYR A 900 26.30 -4.64 33.93
N ILE A 901 25.68 -4.27 35.04
CA ILE A 901 25.06 -5.23 35.96
C ILE A 901 23.82 -5.82 35.27
N GLY A 902 23.77 -7.14 35.12
CA GLY A 902 22.70 -7.76 34.32
C GLY A 902 22.76 -9.27 34.24
N ARG A 903 21.89 -9.81 33.38
CA ARG A 903 21.76 -11.23 33.04
C ARG A 903 21.64 -11.36 31.52
N ALA A 904 22.47 -12.20 30.93
CA ALA A 904 22.45 -12.51 29.50
C ALA A 904 22.27 -14.00 29.27
N PHE A 905 21.69 -14.36 28.12
CA PHE A 905 21.71 -15.74 27.64
C PHE A 905 23.15 -16.20 27.34
N ASN A 906 23.38 -17.51 27.37
CA ASN A 906 24.57 -18.14 26.83
C ASN A 906 24.23 -19.52 26.25
N THR A 907 25.22 -20.23 25.70
CA THR A 907 25.02 -21.54 25.05
C THR A 907 24.45 -22.61 25.99
N THR A 908 24.65 -22.51 27.30
CA THR A 908 24.22 -23.51 28.31
C THR A 908 22.97 -23.06 29.07
N ASN A 909 22.71 -21.75 29.14
CA ASN A 909 21.61 -21.16 29.87
C ASN A 909 20.91 -20.11 29.00
N LYS A 910 19.82 -20.52 28.37
CA LYS A 910 18.94 -19.65 27.58
C LYS A 910 18.16 -18.69 28.48
N PHE A 911 17.71 -17.57 27.93
CA PHE A 911 16.88 -16.61 28.67
C PHE A 911 15.57 -16.36 27.92
N TYR A 912 14.52 -17.04 28.37
CA TYR A 912 13.23 -17.11 27.70
C TYR A 912 12.33 -15.92 28.04
N PHE A 913 11.75 -15.27 27.04
CA PHE A 913 10.84 -14.14 27.20
C PHE A 913 9.71 -14.16 26.17
N GLN A 914 8.67 -13.40 26.46
CA GLN A 914 7.54 -13.13 25.57
C GLN A 914 7.38 -11.61 25.42
N TYR A 915 7.38 -11.14 24.18
CA TYR A 915 7.08 -9.75 23.83
C TYR A 915 5.66 -9.64 23.28
N ARG A 916 4.85 -8.75 23.85
CA ARG A 916 3.52 -8.41 23.36
C ARG A 916 3.47 -6.93 22.97
N HIS A 917 3.22 -6.68 21.69
CA HIS A 917 3.04 -5.36 21.11
C HIS A 917 1.59 -5.17 20.68
N SER A 918 1.03 -3.99 20.91
CA SER A 918 -0.25 -3.59 20.32
C SER A 918 -0.10 -2.50 19.27
N ALA A 919 -0.57 -2.75 18.04
CA ALA A 919 -0.56 -1.72 16.99
C ALA A 919 -1.77 -0.76 17.12
N PRO A 920 -1.57 0.56 16.90
CA PRO A 920 -2.63 1.57 16.90
C PRO A 920 -3.72 1.29 15.88
N ARG A 921 -4.97 1.62 16.21
CA ARG A 921 -6.12 1.39 15.31
C ARG A 921 -5.95 2.09 13.96
N ASP A 922 -5.37 3.29 13.95
CA ASP A 922 -5.22 4.11 12.74
C ASP A 922 -4.14 3.60 11.78
N GLN A 923 -3.29 2.68 12.23
CA GLN A 923 -2.25 2.03 11.42
C GLN A 923 -2.65 0.61 10.98
N ARG A 924 -3.84 0.12 11.39
CA ARG A 924 -4.33 -1.22 11.01
C ARG A 924 -4.87 -1.21 9.58
N ILE A 925 -4.32 -2.08 8.74
CA ILE A 925 -4.83 -2.32 7.39
C ILE A 925 -5.92 -3.40 7.46
N ASP A 926 -7.14 -3.08 7.00
CA ASP A 926 -8.23 -4.04 6.82
C ASP A 926 -8.28 -4.54 5.36
N PRO A 927 -8.01 -5.83 5.09
CA PRO A 927 -8.03 -6.38 3.74
C PRO A 927 -9.44 -6.63 3.16
N SER A 928 -10.53 -6.38 3.90
CA SER A 928 -11.88 -6.86 3.55
C SER A 928 -12.79 -5.88 2.76
N VAL A 929 -12.33 -4.68 2.39
CA VAL A 929 -13.17 -3.62 1.77
C VAL A 929 -12.90 -3.34 0.28
N SER A 930 -12.35 -4.29 -0.47
CA SER A 930 -12.17 -4.13 -1.93
C SER A 930 -13.46 -4.45 -2.70
N ASN A 931 -14.01 -3.47 -3.43
CA ASN A 931 -15.13 -3.70 -4.35
C ASN A 931 -14.66 -4.44 -5.61
N ILE A 932 -15.43 -5.43 -6.07
CA ILE A 932 -15.16 -6.11 -7.35
C ILE A 932 -16.14 -5.57 -8.39
N MET A 933 -15.65 -4.82 -9.35
CA MET A 933 -16.43 -4.32 -10.47
C MET A 933 -16.34 -5.29 -11.64
N GLU A 934 -17.44 -6.00 -11.93
CA GLU A 934 -17.55 -6.84 -13.13
C GLU A 934 -17.99 -6.00 -14.33
N LEU A 935 -17.17 -5.97 -15.37
CA LEU A 935 -17.43 -5.33 -16.64
C LEU A 935 -17.88 -6.38 -17.67
N ILE A 936 -19.16 -6.34 -18.04
CA ILE A 936 -19.75 -7.15 -19.11
C ILE A 936 -19.57 -6.42 -20.44
N ILE A 937 -18.80 -7.01 -21.35
CA ILE A 937 -18.32 -6.32 -22.56
C ILE A 937 -18.76 -7.06 -23.82
N LEU A 938 -19.45 -6.34 -24.70
CA LEU A 938 -19.65 -6.74 -26.09
C LEU A 938 -18.61 -6.04 -26.96
N GLN A 939 -17.69 -6.81 -27.54
CA GLN A 939 -16.71 -6.28 -28.48
C GLN A 939 -17.36 -6.01 -29.85
N THR A 940 -17.01 -4.88 -30.47
CA THR A 940 -17.45 -4.46 -31.81
C THR A 940 -17.20 -5.55 -32.86
N GLU A 941 -16.07 -6.22 -32.74
CA GLU A 941 -15.70 -7.28 -33.67
C GLU A 941 -16.56 -8.54 -33.53
N TYR A 942 -16.84 -8.97 -32.29
CA TYR A 942 -17.71 -10.11 -32.05
C TYR A 942 -19.12 -9.83 -32.59
N TYR A 943 -19.66 -8.64 -32.32
CA TYR A 943 -20.95 -8.22 -32.86
C TYR A 943 -20.97 -8.21 -34.40
N ARG A 944 -19.93 -7.65 -35.04
CA ARG A 944 -19.81 -7.64 -36.50
C ARG A 944 -19.82 -9.04 -37.10
N ASN A 945 -19.14 -9.99 -36.46
CA ASN A 945 -19.14 -11.38 -36.91
C ASN A 945 -20.52 -12.04 -36.78
N VAL A 946 -21.27 -11.74 -35.72
CA VAL A 946 -22.65 -12.24 -35.54
C VAL A 946 -23.58 -11.67 -36.62
N VAL A 947 -23.47 -10.37 -36.93
CA VAL A 947 -24.26 -9.74 -38.00
C VAL A 947 -23.90 -10.31 -39.37
N ASN A 948 -22.60 -10.49 -39.65
CA ASN A 948 -22.13 -11.10 -40.91
C ASN A 948 -22.55 -12.58 -41.04
N TRP A 949 -22.60 -13.31 -39.92
CA TRP A 949 -23.11 -14.67 -39.90
C TRP A 949 -24.61 -14.71 -40.23
N HIS A 950 -25.39 -13.79 -39.63
CA HIS A 950 -26.83 -13.70 -39.88
C HIS A 950 -27.14 -13.31 -41.33
N SER A 951 -26.39 -12.36 -41.91
CA SER A 951 -26.59 -11.93 -43.30
C SER A 951 -26.13 -12.95 -44.35
N ALA A 952 -25.38 -13.98 -43.96
CA ALA A 952 -24.89 -15.02 -44.86
C ALA A 952 -25.90 -16.19 -45.07
N GLU A 953 -27.10 -16.11 -44.49
CA GLU A 953 -28.26 -17.03 -44.72
C GLU A 953 -27.88 -18.53 -44.77
N GLY A 954 -27.02 -18.99 -43.86
CA GLY A 954 -26.65 -20.41 -43.73
C GLY A 954 -25.40 -20.86 -44.52
N THR A 955 -24.71 -19.95 -45.23
CA THR A 955 -23.42 -20.25 -45.88
C THR A 955 -22.28 -20.42 -44.85
N LEU A 956 -22.44 -19.83 -43.67
CA LEU A 956 -21.53 -19.99 -42.53
C LEU A 956 -22.16 -20.94 -41.51
N ALA A 957 -21.63 -22.17 -41.43
CA ALA A 957 -22.24 -23.26 -40.65
C ALA A 957 -22.12 -23.11 -39.12
N THR A 958 -21.22 -22.26 -38.61
CA THR A 958 -20.93 -22.16 -37.17
C THR A 958 -21.18 -20.75 -36.65
N PHE A 959 -21.92 -20.65 -35.55
CA PHE A 959 -22.10 -19.40 -34.83
C PHE A 959 -20.74 -18.86 -34.33
N PRO A 960 -20.48 -17.54 -34.42
CA PRO A 960 -19.23 -16.95 -33.97
C PRO A 960 -18.95 -17.20 -32.48
N ILE A 961 -17.69 -17.51 -32.16
CA ILE A 961 -17.24 -17.76 -30.78
C ILE A 961 -17.01 -16.41 -30.09
N ALA A 962 -17.55 -16.25 -28.87
CA ALA A 962 -17.32 -15.07 -28.05
C ALA A 962 -15.86 -15.02 -27.55
N PRO A 963 -15.25 -13.82 -27.43
CA PRO A 963 -13.90 -13.68 -26.90
C PRO A 963 -13.83 -14.15 -25.45
N THR A 964 -12.70 -14.71 -25.05
CA THR A 964 -12.47 -15.14 -23.66
C THR A 964 -12.25 -13.94 -22.72
N SER A 965 -12.52 -14.10 -21.43
CA SER A 965 -12.28 -13.06 -20.42
C SER A 965 -10.82 -12.60 -20.39
N GLN A 966 -9.86 -13.52 -20.58
CA GLN A 966 -8.44 -13.20 -20.63
C GLN A 966 -8.08 -12.37 -21.88
N GLU A 967 -8.66 -12.68 -23.03
CA GLU A 967 -8.45 -11.88 -24.25
C GLU A 967 -9.02 -10.47 -24.10
N ILE A 968 -10.21 -10.33 -23.50
CA ILE A 968 -10.78 -9.02 -23.18
C ILE A 968 -9.87 -8.26 -22.23
N LYS A 969 -9.42 -8.90 -21.14
CA LYS A 969 -8.51 -8.29 -20.17
C LYS A 969 -7.21 -7.82 -20.83
N ASN A 970 -6.60 -8.64 -21.69
CA ASN A 970 -5.37 -8.27 -22.39
C ASN A 970 -5.57 -7.09 -23.36
N ASN A 971 -6.74 -6.99 -23.99
CA ASN A 971 -7.08 -5.87 -24.87
C ASN A 971 -7.41 -4.57 -24.11
N LEU A 972 -7.86 -4.67 -22.86
CA LEU A 972 -8.35 -3.53 -22.06
C LEU A 972 -7.57 -3.34 -20.76
N ILE A 973 -6.34 -3.87 -20.70
CA ILE A 973 -5.51 -3.86 -19.49
C ILE A 973 -5.18 -2.44 -19.02
N ASP A 974 -5.17 -1.47 -19.93
CA ASP A 974 -4.95 -0.06 -19.59
C ASP A 974 -6.05 0.52 -18.68
N LEU A 975 -7.26 -0.08 -18.65
CA LEU A 975 -8.34 0.35 -17.75
C LEU A 975 -7.97 0.16 -16.26
N GLU A 976 -7.11 -0.80 -15.95
CA GLU A 976 -6.63 -1.06 -14.58
C GLU A 976 -5.86 0.15 -13.99
N LYS A 977 -5.34 1.04 -14.84
CA LYS A 977 -4.65 2.27 -14.39
C LYS A 977 -5.62 3.35 -13.91
N TYR A 978 -6.91 3.26 -14.27
CA TYR A 978 -7.91 4.30 -14.06
C TYR A 978 -9.00 3.92 -13.05
N LYS A 979 -8.95 2.71 -12.49
CA LYS A 979 -9.84 2.29 -11.40
C LYS A 979 -9.47 2.97 -10.08
N SER A 980 -10.42 3.00 -9.16
CA SER A 980 -10.14 3.41 -7.78
C SER A 980 -9.16 2.43 -7.11
N ILE A 981 -8.28 2.93 -6.23
CA ILE A 981 -7.14 2.16 -5.66
C ILE A 981 -7.61 0.86 -4.98
N SER A 982 -8.77 0.92 -4.30
CA SER A 982 -9.38 -0.20 -3.59
C SER A 982 -10.08 -1.21 -4.49
N ASP A 983 -10.45 -0.87 -5.72
CA ASP A 983 -11.39 -1.66 -6.51
C ASP A 983 -10.66 -2.69 -7.38
N GLN A 984 -11.30 -3.80 -7.73
CA GLN A 984 -10.80 -4.79 -8.66
C GLN A 984 -11.71 -4.88 -9.89
N LEU A 985 -11.12 -4.92 -11.09
CA LEU A 985 -11.88 -5.13 -12.33
C LEU A 985 -11.92 -6.61 -12.70
N VAL A 986 -13.10 -7.11 -13.03
CA VAL A 986 -13.30 -8.44 -13.61
C VAL A 986 -13.96 -8.27 -14.98
N TYR A 987 -13.44 -8.95 -15.99
CA TYR A 987 -13.95 -8.81 -17.36
C TYR A 987 -14.75 -10.06 -17.74
N THR A 988 -15.99 -9.85 -18.16
CA THR A 988 -16.91 -10.90 -18.61
C THR A 988 -17.34 -10.64 -20.05
N SER A 989 -17.29 -11.67 -20.89
CA SER A 989 -17.70 -11.58 -22.29
C SER A 989 -19.22 -11.60 -22.41
N ALA A 990 -19.76 -10.72 -23.24
CA ALA A 990 -21.17 -10.75 -23.63
C ALA A 990 -21.48 -11.95 -24.54
N SER A 991 -22.69 -12.48 -24.42
CA SER A 991 -23.23 -13.53 -25.28
C SER A 991 -24.60 -13.15 -25.84
N PHE A 992 -25.06 -13.85 -26.87
CA PHE A 992 -26.37 -13.60 -27.47
C PHE A 992 -27.33 -14.75 -27.18
N LYS A 993 -28.54 -14.41 -26.76
CA LYS A 993 -29.67 -15.32 -26.71
C LYS A 993 -30.43 -15.24 -28.03
N LEU A 994 -30.25 -16.28 -28.85
CA LEU A 994 -30.90 -16.38 -30.16
C LEU A 994 -32.39 -16.68 -29.98
N LEU A 995 -33.25 -15.94 -30.69
CA LEU A 995 -34.70 -16.06 -30.58
C LEU A 995 -35.36 -16.42 -31.92
N PHE A 996 -36.44 -17.21 -31.81
CA PHE A 996 -37.49 -17.50 -32.79
C PHE A 996 -37.14 -18.34 -34.03
N GLY A 997 -36.00 -18.07 -34.67
CA GLY A 997 -35.59 -18.79 -35.89
C GLY A 997 -35.10 -20.21 -35.63
N SER A 998 -34.81 -20.94 -36.70
CA SER A 998 -34.33 -22.35 -36.65
C SER A 998 -32.95 -22.53 -36.00
N THR A 999 -32.18 -21.45 -35.85
CA THR A 999 -30.85 -21.46 -35.21
C THR A 999 -30.91 -21.14 -33.70
N ALA A 1000 -32.08 -20.78 -33.18
CA ALA A 1000 -32.31 -20.62 -31.76
C ALA A 1000 -32.47 -21.99 -31.06
N ASP A 1001 -32.19 -22.03 -29.75
CA ASP A 1001 -32.49 -23.21 -28.92
C ASP A 1001 -33.96 -23.62 -29.08
N GLU A 1002 -34.25 -24.93 -29.07
CA GLU A 1002 -35.59 -25.48 -29.33
C GLU A 1002 -36.69 -24.81 -28.47
N VAL A 1003 -36.36 -24.50 -27.21
CA VAL A 1003 -37.25 -23.81 -26.25
C VAL A 1003 -37.61 -22.39 -26.69
N ASN A 1004 -36.75 -21.71 -27.45
CA ASN A 1004 -36.93 -20.31 -27.90
C ASN A 1004 -37.43 -20.21 -29.36
N GLN A 1005 -37.64 -21.33 -30.06
CA GLN A 1005 -38.13 -21.34 -31.43
C GLN A 1005 -39.64 -21.07 -31.49
N SER A 1006 -40.08 -20.26 -32.47
CA SER A 1006 -41.48 -19.85 -32.56
C SER A 1006 -41.97 -19.64 -33.99
N ILE A 1007 -43.28 -19.57 -34.14
CA ILE A 1007 -43.98 -19.16 -35.36
C ILE A 1007 -44.85 -17.96 -35.01
N PHE A 1008 -44.70 -16.88 -35.77
CA PHE A 1008 -45.55 -15.70 -35.69
C PHE A 1008 -46.76 -15.89 -36.59
N ARG A 1009 -47.94 -15.96 -35.99
CA ARG A 1009 -49.20 -16.07 -36.74
C ARG A 1009 -49.83 -14.69 -36.86
N VAL A 1010 -50.06 -14.26 -38.09
CA VAL A 1010 -50.48 -12.90 -38.43
C VAL A 1010 -51.81 -12.94 -39.16
N VAL A 1011 -52.78 -12.16 -38.70
CA VAL A 1011 -54.07 -11.94 -39.39
C VAL A 1011 -53.99 -10.64 -40.16
N LYS A 1012 -54.20 -10.70 -41.47
CA LYS A 1012 -54.19 -9.54 -42.37
C LYS A 1012 -55.51 -8.76 -42.29
N VAL A 1013 -55.46 -7.44 -42.44
CA VAL A 1013 -56.66 -6.60 -42.51
C VAL A 1013 -57.39 -6.83 -43.84
N MET A 1014 -58.72 -6.96 -43.80
CA MET A 1014 -59.55 -7.03 -45.02
C MET A 1014 -59.39 -5.73 -45.83
N GLY A 1015 -58.82 -5.83 -47.04
CA GLY A 1015 -58.52 -4.67 -47.91
C GLY A 1015 -57.08 -4.16 -47.86
N SER A 1016 -56.16 -4.84 -47.16
CA SER A 1016 -54.72 -4.53 -47.18
C SER A 1016 -54.14 -4.54 -48.61
N THR A 1017 -53.30 -3.55 -48.93
CA THR A 1017 -52.64 -3.39 -50.23
C THR A 1017 -51.40 -4.29 -50.38
N TYR A 1018 -50.90 -4.86 -49.28
CA TYR A 1018 -49.70 -5.70 -49.29
C TYR A 1018 -50.04 -7.13 -49.70
N THR A 1019 -49.16 -7.76 -50.47
CA THR A 1019 -49.20 -9.22 -50.70
C THR A 1019 -48.76 -9.97 -49.45
N ASP A 1020 -49.08 -11.25 -49.34
CA ASP A 1020 -48.76 -12.03 -48.14
C ASP A 1020 -47.24 -12.14 -47.93
N ASN A 1021 -46.46 -12.27 -49.01
CA ASN A 1021 -45.00 -12.24 -48.94
C ASN A 1021 -44.46 -10.87 -48.48
N GLN A 1022 -45.08 -9.77 -48.91
CA GLN A 1022 -44.73 -8.44 -48.43
C GLN A 1022 -45.02 -8.30 -46.93
N VAL A 1023 -46.19 -8.76 -46.45
CA VAL A 1023 -46.52 -8.74 -45.03
C VAL A 1023 -45.49 -9.51 -44.20
N LYS A 1024 -45.11 -10.72 -44.63
CA LYS A 1024 -44.09 -11.51 -43.92
C LYS A 1024 -42.74 -10.78 -43.86
N THR A 1025 -42.26 -10.22 -44.97
CA THR A 1025 -41.00 -9.47 -45.02
C THR A 1025 -41.02 -8.23 -44.13
N GLU A 1026 -42.12 -7.49 -44.10
CA GLU A 1026 -42.25 -6.30 -43.26
C GLU A 1026 -42.35 -6.65 -41.77
N VAL A 1027 -43.01 -7.76 -41.41
CA VAL A 1027 -43.04 -8.28 -40.03
C VAL A 1027 -41.63 -8.63 -39.56
N ILE A 1028 -40.86 -9.36 -40.37
CA ILE A 1028 -39.46 -9.68 -40.05
C ILE A 1028 -38.60 -8.42 -39.93
N ARG A 1029 -38.80 -7.43 -40.82
CA ARG A 1029 -38.09 -6.14 -40.70
C ARG A 1029 -38.42 -5.43 -39.39
N ALA A 1030 -39.68 -5.42 -38.96
CA ALA A 1030 -40.10 -4.84 -37.69
C ALA A 1030 -39.50 -5.60 -36.50
N ILE A 1031 -39.49 -6.94 -36.53
CA ILE A 1031 -38.87 -7.77 -35.49
C ILE A 1031 -37.37 -7.47 -35.40
N ASN A 1032 -36.64 -7.49 -36.52
CA ASN A 1032 -35.20 -7.23 -36.53
C ASN A 1032 -34.86 -5.80 -36.07
N SER A 1033 -35.69 -4.81 -36.42
CA SER A 1033 -35.51 -3.44 -35.90
C SER A 1033 -35.75 -3.35 -34.40
N TYR A 1034 -36.75 -4.06 -33.87
CA TYR A 1034 -37.04 -4.10 -32.43
C TYR A 1034 -35.90 -4.75 -31.63
N PHE A 1035 -35.28 -5.80 -32.14
CA PHE A 1035 -34.12 -6.49 -31.52
C PHE A 1035 -32.76 -5.86 -31.87
N THR A 1036 -32.71 -4.59 -32.25
CA THR A 1036 -31.44 -3.87 -32.39
C THR A 1036 -30.79 -3.68 -31.01
N ILE A 1037 -29.46 -3.84 -30.92
CA ILE A 1037 -28.68 -3.76 -29.66
C ILE A 1037 -28.83 -2.44 -28.88
N THR A 1038 -29.31 -1.38 -29.53
CA THR A 1038 -29.59 -0.07 -28.90
C THR A 1038 -30.83 -0.11 -28.02
N ASN A 1039 -31.76 -1.04 -28.28
CA ASN A 1039 -33.06 -1.09 -27.59
C ASN A 1039 -33.06 -2.02 -26.37
N TRP A 1040 -32.05 -2.89 -26.24
CA TRP A 1040 -31.99 -3.96 -25.23
C TRP A 1040 -30.71 -3.89 -24.43
N ASP A 1041 -30.78 -3.99 -23.10
CA ASP A 1041 -29.62 -4.08 -22.21
C ASP A 1041 -29.37 -5.51 -21.69
N PHE A 1042 -28.19 -5.75 -21.12
CA PHE A 1042 -27.82 -7.08 -20.62
C PHE A 1042 -28.70 -7.51 -19.45
N GLY A 1043 -29.22 -8.74 -19.52
CA GLY A 1043 -30.10 -9.32 -18.49
C GLY A 1043 -31.54 -8.83 -18.51
N ASP A 1044 -31.96 -8.12 -19.55
CA ASP A 1044 -33.34 -7.66 -19.72
C ASP A 1044 -34.32 -8.82 -19.89
N THR A 1045 -35.59 -8.48 -19.69
CA THR A 1045 -36.71 -9.41 -19.88
C THR A 1045 -37.54 -8.94 -21.07
N PHE A 1046 -37.65 -9.80 -22.08
CA PHE A 1046 -38.49 -9.61 -23.25
C PHE A 1046 -39.94 -9.93 -22.92
N TYR A 1047 -40.86 -9.03 -23.31
CA TYR A 1047 -42.31 -9.25 -23.25
C TYR A 1047 -42.92 -9.21 -24.65
N PHE A 1048 -43.62 -10.28 -25.04
CA PHE A 1048 -44.23 -10.36 -26.37
C PHE A 1048 -45.28 -9.27 -26.62
N SER A 1049 -46.00 -8.82 -25.59
CA SER A 1049 -46.99 -7.74 -25.71
C SER A 1049 -46.38 -6.45 -26.27
N GLU A 1050 -45.13 -6.15 -25.92
CA GLU A 1050 -44.42 -4.97 -26.43
C GLU A 1050 -44.04 -5.12 -27.89
N LEU A 1051 -43.55 -6.30 -28.28
CA LEU A 1051 -43.25 -6.61 -29.68
C LEU A 1051 -44.52 -6.59 -30.54
N ALA A 1052 -45.62 -7.17 -30.05
CA ALA A 1052 -46.89 -7.15 -30.75
C ALA A 1052 -47.38 -5.71 -30.98
N ALA A 1053 -47.31 -4.86 -29.95
CA ALA A 1053 -47.64 -3.44 -30.07
C ALA A 1053 -46.72 -2.70 -31.06
N TYR A 1054 -45.42 -3.01 -31.05
CA TYR A 1054 -44.45 -2.45 -31.99
C TYR A 1054 -44.77 -2.82 -33.44
N ILE A 1055 -45.05 -4.10 -33.71
CA ILE A 1055 -45.45 -4.59 -35.05
C ILE A 1055 -46.76 -3.92 -35.49
N HIS A 1056 -47.75 -3.83 -34.60
CA HIS A 1056 -49.03 -3.15 -34.89
C HIS A 1056 -48.84 -1.67 -35.22
N ARG A 1057 -47.92 -0.97 -34.55
CA ARG A 1057 -47.63 0.43 -34.85
C ARG A 1057 -46.99 0.60 -36.23
N GLN A 1058 -46.05 -0.27 -36.60
CA GLN A 1058 -45.38 -0.20 -37.91
C GLN A 1058 -46.30 -0.62 -39.07
N LEU A 1059 -47.22 -1.55 -38.84
CA LEU A 1059 -48.07 -2.17 -39.87
C LEU A 1059 -49.57 -1.95 -39.62
N SER A 1060 -49.92 -0.77 -39.09
CA SER A 1060 -51.27 -0.43 -38.59
C SER A 1060 -52.39 -0.57 -39.60
N THR A 1061 -52.12 -0.33 -40.89
CA THR A 1061 -53.11 -0.45 -41.98
C THR A 1061 -53.12 -1.83 -42.65
N GLN A 1062 -52.19 -2.72 -42.27
CA GLN A 1062 -51.93 -3.97 -42.99
C GLN A 1062 -52.24 -5.22 -42.15
N ILE A 1063 -52.05 -5.15 -40.83
CA ILE A 1063 -52.21 -6.29 -39.90
C ILE A 1063 -53.31 -6.01 -38.87
N SER A 1064 -54.22 -6.99 -38.70
CA SER A 1064 -55.30 -6.95 -37.71
C SER A 1064 -54.90 -7.56 -36.37
N SER A 1065 -54.05 -8.60 -36.35
CA SER A 1065 -53.58 -9.25 -35.13
C SER A 1065 -52.27 -10.01 -35.37
N VAL A 1066 -51.42 -10.10 -34.34
CA VAL A 1066 -50.20 -10.93 -34.33
C VAL A 1066 -50.09 -11.70 -33.01
N VAL A 1067 -49.75 -12.99 -33.07
CA VAL A 1067 -49.48 -13.84 -31.91
C VAL A 1067 -48.22 -14.67 -32.12
N ILE A 1068 -47.53 -15.01 -31.03
CA ILE A 1068 -46.39 -15.92 -31.02
C ILE A 1068 -46.83 -17.32 -30.55
N VAL A 1069 -46.40 -18.36 -31.26
CA VAL A 1069 -46.67 -19.77 -30.91
C VAL A 1069 -45.35 -20.54 -30.86
N PRO A 1070 -45.04 -21.28 -29.77
CA PRO A 1070 -43.82 -22.08 -29.69
C PRO A 1070 -43.82 -23.26 -30.67
N LYS A 1071 -42.64 -23.58 -31.22
CA LYS A 1071 -42.43 -24.76 -32.08
C LYS A 1071 -42.23 -26.05 -31.27
N ASP A 1072 -41.71 -25.94 -30.05
CA ASP A 1072 -41.51 -27.08 -29.14
C ASP A 1072 -42.81 -27.88 -28.94
N ALA A 1073 -42.70 -29.20 -28.98
CA ALA A 1073 -43.82 -30.12 -28.81
C ALA A 1073 -44.43 -30.04 -27.41
N GLU A 1074 -43.61 -29.76 -26.38
CA GLU A 1074 -44.02 -29.75 -24.97
C GLU A 1074 -44.49 -28.36 -24.48
N ALA A 1075 -44.11 -27.28 -25.16
CA ALA A 1075 -44.47 -25.91 -24.80
C ALA A 1075 -45.94 -25.57 -25.16
N LYS A 1076 -46.59 -24.80 -24.30
CA LYS A 1076 -47.98 -24.34 -24.44
C LYS A 1076 -48.05 -22.88 -24.89
N PHE A 1077 -49.22 -22.50 -25.41
CA PHE A 1077 -49.51 -21.11 -25.73
C PHE A 1077 -49.38 -20.24 -24.47
N GLY A 1078 -48.50 -19.23 -24.52
CA GLY A 1078 -48.20 -18.34 -23.40
C GLY A 1078 -46.78 -18.47 -22.85
N ASP A 1079 -46.10 -19.61 -23.06
CA ASP A 1079 -44.76 -19.85 -22.49
C ASP A 1079 -43.68 -18.89 -23.05
N LEU A 1080 -43.87 -18.38 -24.28
CA LEU A 1080 -42.98 -17.41 -24.93
C LEU A 1080 -43.41 -15.94 -24.75
N PHE A 1081 -44.40 -15.66 -23.89
CA PHE A 1081 -44.82 -14.26 -23.65
C PHE A 1081 -43.79 -13.49 -22.84
N GLN A 1082 -42.95 -14.19 -22.08
CA GLN A 1082 -41.86 -13.61 -21.32
C GLN A 1082 -40.59 -14.45 -21.52
N ILE A 1083 -39.52 -13.84 -21.98
CA ILE A 1083 -38.20 -14.49 -22.10
C ILE A 1083 -37.20 -13.66 -21.33
N LYS A 1084 -36.47 -14.29 -20.39
CA LYS A 1084 -35.43 -13.61 -19.62
C LYS A 1084 -34.05 -13.95 -20.17
N ALA A 1085 -33.20 -12.94 -20.35
CA ALA A 1085 -31.79 -13.11 -20.66
C ALA A 1085 -30.97 -13.31 -19.37
N ALA A 1086 -29.88 -14.06 -19.46
CA ALA A 1086 -28.88 -14.09 -18.39
C ALA A 1086 -28.19 -12.71 -18.23
N SER A 1087 -27.51 -12.49 -17.09
CA SER A 1087 -26.92 -11.19 -16.77
C SER A 1087 -25.90 -10.67 -17.80
N ASN A 1088 -25.27 -11.56 -18.58
CA ASN A 1088 -24.32 -11.25 -19.65
C ASN A 1088 -24.86 -11.55 -21.06
N GLU A 1089 -26.17 -11.76 -21.21
CA GLU A 1089 -26.82 -12.06 -22.49
C GLU A 1089 -27.58 -10.86 -23.05
N LEU A 1090 -27.55 -10.72 -24.38
CA LEU A 1090 -28.40 -9.83 -25.18
C LEU A 1090 -29.31 -10.63 -26.10
N PHE A 1091 -30.53 -10.14 -26.34
CA PHE A 1091 -31.42 -10.78 -27.31
C PHE A 1091 -30.97 -10.51 -28.75
N PHE A 1092 -31.04 -11.54 -29.59
CA PHE A 1092 -30.83 -11.42 -31.04
C PHE A 1092 -31.86 -12.27 -31.79
N SER A 1093 -32.65 -11.63 -32.65
CA SER A 1093 -33.64 -12.32 -33.47
C SER A 1093 -32.97 -13.05 -34.63
N THR A 1094 -33.32 -14.31 -34.82
CA THR A 1094 -32.93 -15.10 -36.00
C THR A 1094 -34.14 -15.49 -36.86
N ALA A 1095 -35.28 -14.85 -36.61
CA ALA A 1095 -36.53 -15.11 -37.33
C ALA A 1095 -36.38 -14.85 -38.84
N SER A 1096 -36.87 -15.79 -39.62
CA SER A 1096 -36.88 -15.75 -41.08
C SER A 1096 -38.32 -15.63 -41.60
N VAL A 1097 -38.49 -15.40 -42.91
CA VAL A 1097 -39.81 -15.35 -43.55
C VAL A 1097 -40.60 -16.66 -43.36
N ASP A 1098 -39.90 -17.79 -43.18
CA ASP A 1098 -40.49 -19.10 -42.93
C ASP A 1098 -41.11 -19.22 -41.53
N ASP A 1099 -40.69 -18.35 -40.59
CA ASP A 1099 -41.19 -18.31 -39.22
C ASP A 1099 -42.45 -17.42 -39.08
N VAL A 1100 -42.98 -16.90 -40.19
CA VAL A 1100 -44.22 -16.10 -40.23
C VAL A 1100 -45.30 -16.81 -41.04
N GLU A 1101 -46.46 -17.06 -40.42
CA GLU A 1101 -47.62 -17.69 -41.04
C GLU A 1101 -48.81 -16.71 -41.11
N ILE A 1102 -49.40 -16.54 -42.31
CA ILE A 1102 -50.60 -15.73 -42.48
C ILE A 1102 -51.83 -16.63 -42.29
N VAL A 1103 -52.71 -16.27 -41.35
CA VAL A 1103 -53.92 -17.03 -41.03
C VAL A 1103 -55.17 -16.16 -41.23
N SER A 1104 -56.29 -16.78 -41.62
CA SER A 1104 -57.58 -16.09 -41.78
C SER A 1104 -58.21 -15.66 -40.45
N GLY A 1105 -57.76 -16.24 -39.34
CA GLY A 1105 -58.19 -15.94 -37.99
C GLY A 1105 -57.45 -16.77 -36.93
N LEU A 1106 -57.54 -16.34 -35.67
CA LEU A 1106 -56.94 -17.04 -34.52
C LEU A 1106 -57.92 -18.08 -33.97
N THR A 1107 -57.63 -19.37 -34.16
CA THR A 1107 -58.44 -20.50 -33.67
C THR A 1107 -57.67 -21.31 -32.63
N GLY A 1108 -58.35 -22.10 -31.78
CA GLY A 1108 -57.69 -22.95 -30.78
C GLY A 1108 -56.68 -23.96 -31.39
N ALA A 1109 -56.99 -24.49 -32.57
CA ALA A 1109 -56.09 -25.34 -33.36
C ALA A 1109 -54.86 -24.57 -33.85
N ASN A 1110 -55.03 -23.30 -34.22
CA ASN A 1110 -53.93 -22.43 -34.64
C ASN A 1110 -53.10 -21.91 -33.45
N LEU A 1111 -53.65 -21.86 -32.25
CA LEU A 1111 -52.92 -21.37 -31.07
C LEU A 1111 -52.23 -22.48 -30.28
N ARG A 1112 -52.46 -23.76 -30.61
CA ARG A 1112 -52.06 -24.93 -29.76
C ARG A 1112 -52.56 -24.77 -28.31
N SER A 1113 -53.72 -24.13 -28.15
CA SER A 1113 -54.44 -24.05 -26.88
C SER A 1113 -55.27 -25.32 -26.74
N THR A 1114 -54.95 -26.16 -25.76
CA THR A 1114 -55.82 -27.26 -25.37
C THR A 1114 -57.04 -26.65 -24.70
N GLY A 1115 -58.21 -26.75 -25.36
CA GLY A 1115 -59.48 -26.33 -24.79
C GLY A 1115 -59.73 -27.08 -23.49
N GLY A 1116 -59.63 -26.38 -22.36
CA GLY A 1116 -60.35 -26.74 -21.15
C GLY A 1116 -61.82 -26.33 -21.34
N ASN A 1117 -62.73 -27.23 -20.98
CA ASN A 1117 -64.17 -26.96 -20.88
C ASN A 1117 -64.50 -25.64 -20.20
#